data_AF-A0AAD4ZS88-F1
#
_entry.id   AF-A0AAD4ZS88-F1
#
_cell.length_a   1.000
_cell.length_b   1.000
_cell.length_c   1.000
_cell.angle_alpha   90.00
_cell.angle_beta   90.00
_cell.angle_gamma   90.00
#
_symmetry.space_group_name_H-M   'P 1'
#
loop_
_entity.id
_entity.type
_entity.pdbx_description
1 polymer ?
#
loop_
_entity_poly.entity_id
_entity_poly.type
_entity_poly.pdbx_seq_one_letter_code
_entity_poly.pdbx_strand_id
1 'polypeptide(L)'
;MERYFKRKFSSTTSSSDNVGSSSVRDVGISRDVVGSLKESELQDVLANLPADPGLRPQMLDYDPNIRDEVRRAYLQKGPCQPKDHTFPQTDLSGYDRCFNVKWFDEFDWLEYSISKDAVFCLYCYLFKSNFKIGQGCSDVFTEVGFTNWKKKDKIRQHVGGVGSVHNQSRQYCVDLMNQKQHIQTVLIKQSDQARIDYRICLTASLDCVRFLLKQGLPFRGNDESDTSNNKGNYVELLQFLADHDEKVKAVVLENAPGNLKLIAPTIQKDLVNACATETIKKIIKDMDGAFFSLLVDESRDISVKEQMAVVFRYVDKRGYVIERFVGIQHVSDTTSNSLKEAIDTLFSREELSISMLRGQGYDGASNMKALVAVAKGNADVATFFTSCNSLVNIVGASCRRRDMLRDQLQKNITEALENDDLPTGRGLNQETSLKRAGDTRWNSHYGTLLSIISMFKSVVKVLKLIIEDGSTDNIGEANRSLREIQSFEFVFHLFFMRSLLEATNDLSQALQRKDQDIGNAMSLVKDCKDTLQDMRDNGFEALLDQVFSFCGKHDIKVPSMDDAYVAQWRSHRRAPRITQIHHYRVDIFIQIIEWQLAELNHRFSEVNTELLICLACLSPNDSFIAFDKQKLLRFAEFYPQEFTPRDLLALEDQLGIYIHHMRTRSEFSQLKGIGALARKMVEKGLHRTFNYVYLLLTLALTLPVATASVERAFSAMNVIKGPLRNRMGDQWLSDSLLVYIEKDVFVCIDNETIMRRFQNMKTRRGQL
;
A
#
# COMPACT_ATOMS: atom_id res chain seq x y z
N MET A 1 24.58 -15.98 -19.55
CA MET A 1 24.72 -14.70 -18.81
C MET A 1 26.13 -14.10 -18.98
N GLU A 2 26.76 -14.15 -20.17
CA GLU A 2 28.17 -13.72 -20.39
C GLU A 2 28.36 -12.69 -21.53
N ARG A 3 27.30 -12.22 -22.20
CA ARG A 3 27.43 -11.31 -23.35
C ARG A 3 27.23 -9.82 -23.06
N TYR A 4 26.99 -9.42 -21.80
CA TYR A 4 26.63 -8.03 -21.47
C TYR A 4 27.58 -7.28 -20.52
N PHE A 5 28.67 -7.90 -20.06
CA PHE A 5 29.65 -7.22 -19.19
C PHE A 5 31.05 -7.20 -19.81
N LYS A 6 31.31 -6.22 -20.68
CA LYS A 6 32.67 -5.71 -20.93
C LYS A 6 32.69 -4.20 -20.69
N ARG A 7 33.14 -3.83 -19.50
CA ARG A 7 33.44 -2.46 -19.07
C ARG A 7 34.82 -2.08 -19.65
N LYS A 8 34.87 -1.08 -20.55
CA LYS A 8 36.12 -0.37 -20.88
C LYS A 8 36.31 0.73 -19.83
N PHE A 9 37.27 0.54 -18.92
CA PHE A 9 37.88 1.64 -18.19
C PHE A 9 38.98 2.21 -19.09
N SER A 10 38.87 3.49 -19.48
CA SER A 10 40.00 4.27 -19.97
C SER A 10 40.28 5.38 -18.96
N SER A 11 41.47 5.29 -18.38
CA SER A 11 42.13 6.31 -17.59
C SER A 11 42.39 7.57 -18.43
N THR A 12 41.94 8.73 -17.96
CA THR A 12 42.51 10.01 -18.38
C THR A 12 42.74 10.86 -17.14
N THR A 13 44.01 10.98 -16.77
CA THR A 13 44.59 12.00 -15.91
C THR A 13 44.44 13.38 -16.56
N SER A 14 43.93 14.36 -15.82
CA SER A 14 44.30 15.76 -16.00
C SER A 14 44.17 16.52 -14.67
N SER A 15 45.29 17.11 -14.31
CA SER A 15 45.61 18.02 -13.21
C SER A 15 44.81 19.32 -13.19
N SER A 16 44.48 19.81 -11.99
CA SER A 16 44.53 21.25 -11.67
C SER A 16 44.64 21.44 -10.15
N ASP A 17 45.59 22.30 -9.78
CA ASP A 17 46.09 22.59 -8.44
C ASP A 17 45.15 23.41 -7.53
N ASN A 18 45.41 23.25 -6.23
CA ASN A 18 45.35 24.19 -5.10
C ASN A 18 44.06 24.97 -4.78
N VAL A 19 43.60 24.87 -3.51
CA VAL A 19 43.87 25.84 -2.43
C VAL A 19 43.18 25.39 -1.12
N GLY A 20 43.93 25.38 -0.01
CA GLY A 20 43.47 25.82 1.32
C GLY A 20 42.67 24.84 2.20
N SER A 21 43.36 24.08 3.04
CA SER A 21 42.76 23.38 4.19
C SER A 21 42.51 24.33 5.36
N SER A 22 41.26 24.49 5.78
CA SER A 22 40.91 24.93 7.14
C SER A 22 40.03 23.87 7.79
N SER A 23 40.65 23.08 8.68
CA SER A 23 39.97 22.10 9.51
C SER A 23 39.26 22.78 10.67
N VAL A 24 37.95 22.97 10.57
CA VAL A 24 37.10 23.22 11.73
C VAL A 24 36.56 21.86 12.18
N ARG A 25 37.12 21.36 13.30
CA ARG A 25 36.54 20.23 14.04
C ARG A 25 35.32 20.76 14.78
N ASP A 26 34.16 20.40 14.29
CA ASP A 26 32.88 20.62 14.94
C ASP A 26 32.75 19.62 16.10
N VAL A 27 33.07 20.06 17.33
CA VAL A 27 32.75 19.31 18.54
C VAL A 27 31.36 19.79 18.98
N GLY A 28 30.35 19.03 18.57
CA GLY A 28 29.00 19.17 19.08
C GLY A 28 28.96 18.91 20.58
N ILE A 29 28.93 19.98 21.37
CA ILE A 29 28.52 19.91 22.77
C ILE A 29 26.98 19.86 22.77
N SER A 30 26.43 18.74 23.23
CA SER A 30 24.99 18.55 23.38
C SER A 30 24.39 19.67 24.24
N ARG A 31 23.28 20.26 23.75
CA ARG A 31 22.49 21.27 24.49
C ARG A 31 22.01 20.77 25.86
N ASP A 32 21.96 19.46 26.07
CA ASP A 32 21.54 18.85 27.33
C ASP A 32 22.59 18.98 28.45
N VAL A 33 23.88 19.12 28.11
CA VAL A 33 24.98 19.26 29.10
C VAL A 33 25.05 20.68 29.66
N VAL A 34 24.73 21.69 28.84
CA VAL A 34 24.69 23.11 29.25
C VAL A 34 23.49 23.42 30.16
N GLY A 35 22.39 22.67 30.03
CA GLY A 35 21.25 22.74 30.94
C GLY A 35 21.54 22.14 32.31
N SER A 36 22.19 20.96 32.33
CA SER A 36 22.53 20.23 33.56
C SER A 36 23.51 20.99 34.47
N LEU A 37 24.47 21.75 33.90
CA LEU A 37 25.43 22.53 34.69
C LEU A 37 24.77 23.69 35.46
N LYS A 38 23.83 24.41 34.82
CA LYS A 38 23.08 25.51 35.45
C LYS A 38 22.13 25.05 36.55
N GLU A 39 21.56 23.86 36.41
CA GLU A 39 20.64 23.29 37.40
C GLU A 39 21.37 22.88 38.69
N SER A 40 22.62 22.39 38.57
CA SER A 40 23.46 22.06 39.73
C SER A 40 23.93 23.30 40.48
N GLU A 41 24.35 24.36 39.77
CA GLU A 41 24.74 25.64 40.39
C GLU A 41 23.55 26.31 41.10
N LEU A 42 22.35 26.24 40.53
CA LEU A 42 21.14 26.75 41.16
C LEU A 42 20.81 25.98 42.45
N GLN A 43 20.91 24.65 42.45
CA GLN A 43 20.69 23.83 43.64
C GLN A 43 21.68 24.14 44.76
N ASP A 44 22.95 24.33 44.43
CA ASP A 44 24.00 24.67 45.40
C ASP A 44 23.78 26.07 46.02
N VAL A 45 23.35 27.06 45.22
CA VAL A 45 23.02 28.40 45.72
C VAL A 45 21.80 28.35 46.64
N LEU A 46 20.73 27.63 46.26
CA LEU A 46 19.50 27.54 47.05
C LEU A 46 19.71 26.77 48.37
N ALA A 47 20.56 25.73 48.37
CA ALA A 47 20.91 24.96 49.56
C ALA A 47 21.66 25.80 50.61
N ASN A 48 22.53 26.72 50.16
CA ASN A 48 23.45 27.48 51.03
C ASN A 48 22.99 28.92 51.37
N LEU A 49 21.71 29.26 51.17
CA LEU A 49 21.20 30.61 51.48
C LEU A 49 21.27 30.91 53.00
N PRO A 50 21.97 31.99 53.44
CA PRO A 50 22.10 32.35 54.86
C PRO A 50 20.77 32.69 55.54
N ALA A 51 20.49 32.06 56.67
CA ALA A 51 19.27 32.36 57.44
C ALA A 51 19.34 33.72 58.15
N ASP A 52 20.49 34.09 58.71
CA ASP A 52 20.68 35.36 59.42
C ASP A 52 20.64 36.55 58.43
N PRO A 53 19.71 37.52 58.59
CA PRO A 53 19.56 38.64 57.66
C PRO A 53 20.80 39.55 57.59
N GLY A 54 21.62 39.59 58.63
CA GLY A 54 22.88 40.35 58.65
C GLY A 54 23.98 39.76 57.79
N LEU A 55 23.87 38.48 57.41
CA LEU A 55 24.83 37.73 56.58
C LEU A 55 24.36 37.53 55.13
N ARG A 56 23.15 37.97 54.78
CA ARG A 56 22.60 37.75 53.43
C ARG A 56 23.24 38.69 52.40
N PRO A 57 23.63 38.18 51.22
CA PRO A 57 24.01 39.01 50.07
C PRO A 57 22.86 39.93 49.64
N GLN A 58 23.14 41.03 48.93
CA GLN A 58 22.07 41.84 48.38
C GLN A 58 21.37 41.10 47.23
N MET A 59 20.07 41.34 47.02
CA MET A 59 19.33 40.72 45.91
C MET A 59 19.93 41.03 44.53
N LEU A 60 20.62 42.16 44.39
CA LEU A 60 21.31 42.57 43.17
C LEU A 60 22.60 41.77 42.91
N ASP A 61 23.18 41.15 43.93
CA ASP A 61 24.41 40.36 43.83
C ASP A 61 24.16 38.98 43.19
N TYR A 62 22.91 38.52 43.18
CA TYR A 62 22.50 37.30 42.49
C TYR A 62 22.28 37.54 40.99
N ASP A 63 22.54 36.52 40.16
CA ASP A 63 22.27 36.55 38.71
C ASP A 63 20.80 36.89 38.45
N PRO A 64 20.47 37.81 37.52
CA PRO A 64 19.10 38.20 37.23
C PRO A 64 18.14 37.04 36.98
N ASN A 65 18.62 35.92 36.42
CA ASN A 65 17.82 34.75 36.09
C ASN A 65 17.49 33.84 37.27
N ILE A 66 18.14 34.02 38.44
CA ILE A 66 17.92 33.17 39.64
C ILE A 66 17.26 33.92 40.81
N ARG A 67 17.09 35.24 40.68
CA ARG A 67 16.59 36.10 41.78
C ARG A 67 15.21 35.68 42.26
N ASP A 68 14.34 35.24 41.36
CA ASP A 68 12.99 34.82 41.73
C ASP A 68 12.98 33.46 42.44
N GLU A 69 13.84 32.52 42.06
CA GLU A 69 14.04 31.28 42.83
C GLU A 69 14.60 31.56 44.22
N VAL A 70 15.60 32.45 44.34
CA VAL A 70 16.18 32.84 45.63
C VAL A 70 15.12 33.52 46.52
N ARG A 71 14.31 34.43 45.96
CA ARG A 71 13.17 35.05 46.68
C ARG A 71 12.18 34.01 47.18
N ARG A 72 11.80 33.03 46.35
CA ARG A 72 10.91 31.93 46.75
C ARG A 72 11.50 31.09 47.88
N ALA A 73 12.79 30.77 47.81
CA ALA A 73 13.45 29.98 48.85
C ALA A 73 13.48 30.70 50.21
N TYR A 74 13.75 32.01 50.24
CA TYR A 74 13.64 32.81 51.47
C TYR A 74 12.20 32.90 51.99
N LEU A 75 11.21 33.06 51.10
CA LEU A 75 9.79 33.07 51.51
C LEU A 75 9.33 31.73 52.07
N GLN A 76 9.83 30.61 51.54
CA GLN A 76 9.57 29.26 52.07
C GLN A 76 10.25 29.01 53.43
N LYS A 77 11.47 29.52 53.62
CA LYS A 77 12.19 29.46 54.91
C LYS A 77 11.52 30.33 55.99
N GLY A 78 10.85 31.41 55.58
CA GLY A 78 10.21 32.36 56.48
C GLY A 78 11.22 33.32 57.16
N PRO A 79 10.72 34.27 57.96
CA PRO A 79 11.55 35.25 58.65
C PRO A 79 12.48 34.58 59.68
N CYS A 80 13.72 35.04 59.78
CA CYS A 80 14.66 34.56 60.80
C CYS A 80 14.28 35.11 62.19
N GLN A 81 13.65 34.27 63.02
CA GLN A 81 13.15 34.62 64.34
C GLN A 81 13.72 33.70 65.43
N PRO A 82 14.97 33.92 65.90
CA PRO A 82 15.60 33.06 66.90
C PRO A 82 15.01 33.32 68.31
N LYS A 83 13.85 32.72 68.61
CA LYS A 83 13.12 32.95 69.87
C LYS A 83 13.89 32.48 71.12
N ASP A 84 14.74 31.48 70.98
CA ASP A 84 15.54 30.88 72.06
C ASP A 84 16.93 31.54 72.25
N HIS A 85 17.23 32.60 71.50
CA HIS A 85 18.50 33.32 71.61
C HIS A 85 18.53 34.22 72.85
N THR A 86 19.68 34.31 73.51
CA THR A 86 19.90 35.27 74.60
C THR A 86 20.31 36.62 74.00
N PHE A 87 19.39 37.56 73.97
CA PHE A 87 19.59 38.87 73.35
C PHE A 87 20.55 39.74 74.18
N PRO A 88 21.61 40.30 73.57
CA PRO A 88 22.56 41.19 74.26
C PRO A 88 21.85 42.41 74.88
N GLN A 89 22.34 42.84 76.04
CA GLN A 89 21.91 44.10 76.66
C GLN A 89 22.83 45.23 76.20
N THR A 90 22.23 46.32 75.74
CA THR A 90 22.92 47.55 75.36
C THR A 90 22.43 48.69 76.25
N ASP A 91 23.35 49.48 76.81
CA ASP A 91 22.96 50.71 77.51
C ASP A 91 22.41 51.72 76.50
N LEU A 92 21.12 52.02 76.62
CA LEU A 92 20.42 53.01 75.82
C LEU A 92 19.83 54.08 76.72
N SER A 93 20.59 55.17 76.89
CA SER A 93 20.23 56.35 77.71
C SER A 93 20.13 56.05 79.21
N GLY A 94 21.09 55.29 79.76
CA GLY A 94 21.19 54.98 81.20
C GLY A 94 20.32 53.82 81.66
N TYR A 95 19.87 52.97 80.72
CA TYR A 95 19.05 51.78 81.00
C TYR A 95 19.51 50.66 80.07
N ASP A 96 19.81 49.50 80.64
CA ASP A 96 20.09 48.28 79.88
C ASP A 96 18.82 47.82 79.15
N ARG A 97 18.88 47.82 77.82
CA ARG A 97 17.78 47.39 76.95
C ARG A 97 18.27 46.32 75.99
N CYS A 98 17.41 45.34 75.71
CA CYS A 98 17.62 44.32 74.70
C CYS A 98 16.41 44.24 73.77
N PHE A 99 16.55 43.52 72.66
CA PHE A 99 15.42 43.19 71.80
C PHE A 99 14.34 42.39 72.57
N ASN A 100 13.07 42.70 72.32
CA ASN A 100 11.95 42.03 72.97
C ASN A 100 11.37 40.94 72.05
N VAL A 101 11.54 39.68 72.46
CA VAL A 101 11.10 38.48 71.70
C VAL A 101 9.63 38.51 71.31
N LYS A 102 8.76 39.13 72.13
CA LYS A 102 7.32 39.26 71.84
C LYS A 102 7.03 40.10 70.59
N TRP A 103 8.01 40.86 70.08
CA TRP A 103 7.83 41.61 68.84
C TRP A 103 7.72 40.69 67.62
N PHE A 104 8.26 39.47 67.67
CA PHE A 104 8.03 38.48 66.60
C PHE A 104 6.57 38.06 66.47
N ASP A 105 5.85 38.00 67.59
CA ASP A 105 4.43 37.64 67.59
C ASP A 105 3.54 38.80 67.08
N GLU A 106 4.06 40.02 67.10
CA GLU A 106 3.36 41.23 66.63
C GLU A 106 3.63 41.57 65.15
N PHE A 107 4.80 41.18 64.64
CA PHE A 107 5.24 41.47 63.27
C PHE A 107 5.73 40.20 62.58
N ASP A 108 4.85 39.63 61.74
CA ASP A 108 5.08 38.39 60.96
C ASP A 108 6.25 38.48 59.96
N TRP A 109 6.71 39.69 59.64
CA TRP A 109 7.81 39.96 58.71
C TRP A 109 9.15 40.26 59.38
N LEU A 110 9.15 40.46 60.70
CA LEU A 110 10.29 40.97 61.45
C LEU A 110 11.34 39.87 61.62
N GLU A 111 12.56 40.18 61.23
CA GLU A 111 13.72 39.30 61.34
C GLU A 111 14.74 39.87 62.31
N TYR A 112 15.51 39.02 62.97
CA TYR A 112 16.61 39.43 63.84
C TYR A 112 17.92 38.80 63.38
N SER A 113 18.98 39.61 63.33
CA SER A 113 20.33 39.18 63.05
C SER A 113 21.09 38.94 64.35
N ILE A 114 21.56 37.71 64.58
CA ILE A 114 22.44 37.40 65.73
C ILE A 114 23.81 38.04 65.49
N SER A 115 24.29 38.02 64.25
CA SER A 115 25.60 38.57 63.89
C SER A 115 25.69 40.10 64.03
N LYS A 116 24.58 40.83 63.82
CA LYS A 116 24.54 42.30 63.90
C LYS A 116 23.83 42.88 65.12
N ASP A 117 23.20 42.05 65.97
CA ASP A 117 22.35 42.50 67.08
C ASP A 117 21.32 43.57 66.62
N ALA A 118 20.61 43.28 65.52
CA ALA A 118 19.75 44.24 64.85
C ALA A 118 18.56 43.56 64.14
N VAL A 119 17.45 44.29 63.99
CA VAL A 119 16.26 43.78 63.27
C VAL A 119 16.15 44.28 61.83
N PHE A 120 15.59 43.41 60.99
CA PHE A 120 15.42 43.58 59.54
C PHE A 120 13.99 43.21 59.13
N CYS A 121 13.64 43.49 57.87
CA CYS A 121 12.36 43.17 57.28
C CYS A 121 12.53 42.25 56.08
N LEU A 122 11.97 41.04 56.16
CA LEU A 122 12.09 40.03 55.10
C LEU A 122 11.56 40.56 53.76
N TYR A 123 10.33 41.08 53.75
CA TYR A 123 9.68 41.52 52.52
C TYR A 123 10.43 42.67 51.84
N CYS A 124 10.86 43.66 52.63
CA CYS A 124 11.61 44.81 52.11
C CYS A 124 12.99 44.40 51.60
N TYR A 125 13.67 43.46 52.26
CA TYR A 125 14.95 42.93 51.78
C TYR A 125 14.81 42.27 50.39
N LEU A 126 13.79 41.42 50.20
CA LEU A 126 13.58 40.67 48.96
C LEU A 126 13.27 41.53 47.72
N PHE A 127 12.60 42.67 47.92
CA PHE A 127 12.10 43.51 46.83
C PHE A 127 12.65 44.94 46.82
N LYS A 128 13.67 45.24 47.65
CA LYS A 128 14.31 46.58 47.70
C LYS A 128 14.68 47.13 46.31
N SER A 129 15.24 46.27 45.45
CA SER A 129 15.67 46.63 44.09
C SER A 129 14.55 47.16 43.19
N ASN A 130 13.28 46.95 43.54
CA ASN A 130 12.14 47.34 42.74
C ASN A 130 11.70 48.80 43.01
N PHE A 131 12.32 49.47 44.00
CA PHE A 131 11.99 50.84 44.39
C PHE A 131 13.15 51.79 44.07
N LYS A 132 12.84 53.02 43.65
CA LYS A 132 13.87 54.03 43.33
C LYS A 132 14.49 54.58 44.62
N ILE A 133 15.79 54.92 44.56
CA ILE A 133 16.49 55.64 45.65
C ILE A 133 15.68 56.91 45.98
N GLY A 134 15.21 57.03 47.23
CA GLY A 134 14.40 58.16 47.71
C GLY A 134 12.90 57.90 47.88
N GLN A 135 12.33 56.76 47.45
CA GLN A 135 10.90 56.43 47.64
C GLN A 135 10.52 55.95 49.07
N GLY A 136 11.32 56.28 50.08
CA GLY A 136 11.03 55.92 51.48
C GLY A 136 11.45 54.50 51.88
N CYS A 137 12.22 53.80 51.06
CA CYS A 137 12.89 52.55 51.46
C CYS A 137 14.05 52.89 52.40
N SER A 138 13.81 52.84 53.71
CA SER A 138 14.85 53.09 54.71
C SER A 138 15.81 51.89 54.78
N ASP A 139 17.11 52.14 54.57
CA ASP A 139 18.17 51.12 54.66
C ASP A 139 18.28 50.49 56.07
N VAL A 140 17.64 51.12 57.06
CA VAL A 140 17.58 50.69 58.45
C VAL A 140 16.99 49.28 58.59
N PHE A 141 16.00 48.89 57.79
CA PHE A 141 15.39 47.55 57.90
C PHE A 141 15.85 46.56 56.82
N THR A 142 16.83 46.93 55.98
CA THR A 142 17.32 46.06 54.89
C THR A 142 18.84 45.86 54.88
N GLU A 143 19.64 46.86 55.24
CA GLU A 143 21.12 46.80 55.14
C GLU A 143 21.81 47.10 56.48
N VAL A 144 21.41 48.19 57.14
CA VAL A 144 22.04 48.69 58.37
C VAL A 144 21.58 47.90 59.59
N GLY A 145 20.28 47.60 59.67
CA GLY A 145 19.66 46.97 60.84
C GLY A 145 19.17 48.01 61.86
N PHE A 146 18.01 47.76 62.46
CA PHE A 146 17.45 48.61 63.51
C PHE A 146 17.85 48.09 64.90
N THR A 147 18.49 48.94 65.70
CA THR A 147 19.01 48.60 67.04
C THR A 147 18.43 49.46 68.17
N ASN A 148 17.54 50.42 67.87
CA ASN A 148 17.01 51.33 68.87
C ASN A 148 15.79 50.73 69.61
N TRP A 149 16.08 49.90 70.61
CA TRP A 149 15.07 49.18 71.40
C TRP A 149 14.08 50.09 72.15
N LYS A 150 14.43 51.37 72.38
CA LYS A 150 13.54 52.36 73.01
C LYS A 150 12.40 52.81 72.10
N LYS A 151 12.56 52.71 70.77
CA LYS A 151 11.64 53.28 69.78
C LYS A 151 10.87 52.19 69.00
N LYS A 152 10.16 51.32 69.72
CA LYS A 152 9.28 50.29 69.11
C LYS A 152 8.32 50.87 68.05
N ASP A 153 7.79 52.07 68.29
CA ASP A 153 6.88 52.73 67.34
C ASP A 153 7.49 52.95 65.95
N LYS A 154 8.82 52.98 65.82
CA LYS A 154 9.51 53.05 64.51
C LYS A 154 9.32 51.78 63.68
N ILE A 155 9.17 50.62 64.33
CA ILE A 155 8.86 49.34 63.67
C ILE A 155 7.41 49.37 63.16
N ARG A 156 6.47 49.94 63.93
CA ARG A 156 5.09 50.16 63.44
C ARG A 156 5.03 51.18 62.31
N GLN A 157 5.79 52.27 62.40
CA GLN A 157 5.90 53.28 61.34
C GLN A 157 6.49 52.73 60.04
N HIS A 158 7.36 51.70 60.11
CA HIS A 158 7.92 51.04 58.92
C HIS A 158 6.85 50.39 58.04
N VAL A 159 5.82 49.78 58.65
CA VAL A 159 4.71 49.16 57.91
C VAL A 159 3.97 50.21 57.08
N GLY A 160 3.79 51.42 57.60
CA GLY A 160 3.15 52.53 56.91
C GLY A 160 1.70 52.26 56.48
N GLY A 161 1.18 53.08 55.56
CA GLY A 161 -0.16 52.91 54.97
C GLY A 161 -0.19 51.92 53.79
N VAL A 162 -1.36 51.76 53.14
CA VAL A 162 -1.59 50.78 52.05
C VAL A 162 -0.58 50.88 50.91
N GLY A 163 -0.11 52.08 50.58
CA GLY A 163 0.88 52.32 49.53
C GLY A 163 2.34 52.34 49.99
N SER A 164 2.65 51.94 51.23
CA SER A 164 4.03 51.93 51.73
C SER A 164 4.91 50.92 50.97
N VAL A 165 6.22 51.14 50.98
CA VAL A 165 7.21 50.20 50.42
C VAL A 165 7.05 48.80 51.04
N HIS A 166 6.77 48.74 52.35
CA HIS A 166 6.52 47.47 53.04
C HIS A 166 5.32 46.72 52.46
N ASN A 167 4.16 47.37 52.38
CA ASN A 167 2.94 46.72 51.91
C ASN A 167 3.00 46.37 50.42
N GLN A 168 3.66 47.20 49.60
CA GLN A 168 3.94 46.86 48.19
C GLN A 168 4.89 45.65 48.07
N SER A 169 5.95 45.59 48.89
CA SER A 169 6.86 44.45 48.91
C SER A 169 6.15 43.17 49.38
N ARG A 170 5.26 43.28 50.36
CA ARG A 170 4.41 42.17 50.83
C ARG A 170 3.48 41.67 49.72
N GLN A 171 2.87 42.57 48.95
CA GLN A 171 2.04 42.19 47.80
C GLN A 171 2.87 41.45 46.74
N TYR A 172 4.07 41.93 46.41
CA TYR A 172 4.95 41.21 45.47
C TYR A 172 5.34 39.81 45.95
N CYS A 173 5.49 39.60 47.26
CA CYS A 173 5.71 38.26 47.82
C CYS A 173 4.51 37.33 47.58
N VAL A 174 3.29 37.84 47.75
CA VAL A 174 2.04 37.07 47.52
C VAL A 174 1.91 36.72 46.04
N ASP A 175 2.15 37.69 45.15
CA ASP A 175 2.04 37.49 43.71
C ASP A 175 3.08 36.48 43.19
N LEU A 176 4.33 36.55 43.70
CA LEU A 176 5.40 35.62 43.33
C LEU A 176 5.10 34.15 43.72
N MET A 177 4.34 33.94 44.80
CA MET A 177 3.95 32.60 45.26
C MET A 177 2.73 32.04 44.51
N ASN A 178 1.97 32.87 43.79
CA ASN A 178 0.77 32.45 43.06
C ASN A 178 1.09 31.96 41.63
N GLN A 179 1.75 30.81 41.52
CA GLN A 179 2.24 30.23 40.26
C GLN A 179 1.19 30.05 39.14
N LYS A 180 -0.11 29.96 39.48
CA LYS A 180 -1.19 29.73 38.51
C LYS A 180 -1.42 30.91 37.55
N GLN A 181 -0.94 32.11 37.90
CA GLN A 181 -1.14 33.34 37.11
C GLN A 181 0.10 33.75 36.30
N HIS A 182 1.18 32.96 36.35
CA HIS A 182 2.39 33.27 35.59
C HIS A 182 2.15 33.13 34.08
N ILE A 183 2.55 34.13 33.29
CA ILE A 183 2.35 34.19 31.83
C ILE A 183 2.89 32.93 31.15
N GLN A 184 4.03 32.41 31.62
CA GLN A 184 4.63 31.19 31.09
C GLN A 184 3.73 29.96 31.27
N THR A 185 3.06 29.81 32.42
CA THR A 185 2.14 28.69 32.69
C THR A 185 0.87 28.78 31.84
N VAL A 186 0.40 29.99 31.55
CA VAL A 186 -0.74 30.24 30.65
C VAL A 186 -0.37 29.94 29.20
N LEU A 187 0.81 30.39 28.75
CA LEU A 187 1.32 30.12 27.40
C LEU A 187 1.55 28.62 27.15
N ILE A 188 2.09 27.89 28.14
CA ILE A 188 2.28 26.43 28.04
C ILE A 188 0.92 25.73 27.91
N LYS A 189 -0.06 26.06 28.77
CA LYS A 189 -1.40 25.45 28.71
C LYS A 189 -2.16 25.75 27.42
N GLN A 190 -2.05 26.97 26.90
CA GLN A 190 -2.62 27.31 25.59
C GLN A 190 -1.96 26.50 24.46
N SER A 191 -0.66 26.21 24.56
CA SER A 191 0.03 25.35 23.59
C SER A 191 -0.43 23.89 23.67
N ASP A 192 -0.71 23.37 24.87
CA ASP A 192 -1.17 21.99 25.06
C ASP A 192 -2.59 21.77 24.53
N GLN A 193 -3.51 22.69 24.82
CA GLN A 193 -4.88 22.62 24.30
C GLN A 193 -4.91 22.67 22.78
N ALA A 194 -4.11 23.56 22.16
CA ALA A 194 -4.00 23.64 20.71
C ALA A 194 -3.48 22.33 20.08
N ARG A 195 -2.57 21.62 20.75
CA ARG A 195 -2.09 20.29 20.30
C ARG A 195 -3.19 19.22 20.39
N ILE A 196 -3.96 19.22 21.48
CA ILE A 196 -5.09 18.31 21.67
C ILE A 196 -6.15 18.54 20.59
N ASP A 197 -6.54 19.80 20.38
CA ASP A 197 -7.55 20.18 19.39
C ASP A 197 -7.10 19.82 17.97
N TYR A 198 -5.82 20.06 17.66
CA TYR A 198 -5.23 19.66 16.39
C TYR A 198 -5.25 18.15 16.19
N ARG A 199 -4.93 17.38 17.23
CA ARG A 199 -4.96 15.91 17.18
C ARG A 199 -6.37 15.38 16.95
N ILE A 200 -7.39 15.96 17.58
CA ILE A 200 -8.79 15.59 17.36
C ILE A 200 -9.19 15.88 15.90
N CYS A 201 -8.88 17.08 15.40
CA CYS A 201 -9.15 17.48 14.02
C CYS A 201 -8.47 16.55 12.99
N LEU A 202 -7.19 16.23 13.22
CA LEU A 202 -6.42 15.33 12.37
C LEU A 202 -6.93 13.89 12.41
N THR A 203 -7.35 13.41 13.58
CA THR A 203 -7.93 12.06 13.74
C THR A 203 -9.23 11.96 12.96
N ALA A 204 -10.15 12.90 13.13
CA ALA A 204 -11.42 12.92 12.39
C ALA A 204 -11.20 13.00 10.87
N SER A 205 -10.27 13.86 10.42
CA SER A 205 -9.87 13.94 9.02
C SER A 205 -9.34 12.60 8.49
N LEU A 206 -8.45 11.94 9.24
CA LEU A 206 -7.89 10.65 8.88
C LEU A 206 -8.95 9.55 8.85
N ASP A 207 -9.91 9.53 9.78
CA ASP A 207 -10.99 8.54 9.78
C ASP A 207 -11.88 8.67 8.54
N CYS A 208 -12.18 9.90 8.10
CA CYS A 208 -12.84 10.14 6.81
C CYS A 208 -12.01 9.58 5.64
N VAL A 209 -10.70 9.87 5.60
CA VAL A 209 -9.80 9.33 4.55
C VAL A 209 -9.80 7.80 4.57
N ARG A 210 -9.68 7.17 5.75
CA ARG A 210 -9.66 5.71 5.91
C ARG A 210 -10.94 5.10 5.37
N PHE A 211 -12.10 5.69 5.68
CA PHE A 211 -13.38 5.20 5.18
C PHE A 211 -13.45 5.25 3.65
N LEU A 212 -13.14 6.41 3.06
CA LEU A 212 -13.22 6.59 1.61
C LEU A 212 -12.26 5.68 0.85
N LEU A 213 -11.02 5.54 1.31
CA LEU A 213 -10.04 4.64 0.70
C LEU A 213 -10.47 3.17 0.79
N LYS A 214 -10.95 2.73 1.95
CA LYS A 214 -11.43 1.35 2.14
C LYS A 214 -12.62 1.04 1.25
N GLN A 215 -13.49 2.01 0.95
CA GLN A 215 -14.64 1.80 0.08
C GLN A 215 -14.35 2.14 -1.39
N GLY A 216 -13.19 2.70 -1.71
CA GLY A 216 -12.84 3.12 -3.07
C GLY A 216 -13.64 4.33 -3.57
N LEU A 217 -14.24 5.09 -2.64
CA LEU A 217 -15.17 6.18 -2.95
C LEU A 217 -14.45 7.45 -3.43
N PRO A 218 -15.10 8.30 -4.25
CA PRO A 218 -14.59 9.61 -4.59
C PRO A 218 -14.55 10.52 -3.35
N PHE A 219 -13.55 11.40 -3.28
CA PHE A 219 -13.39 12.35 -2.17
C PHE A 219 -14.17 13.65 -2.41
N ARG A 220 -14.11 14.14 -3.65
CA ARG A 220 -14.62 15.47 -4.03
C ARG A 220 -15.99 15.42 -4.68
N GLY A 221 -16.73 16.50 -4.51
CA GLY A 221 -17.95 16.83 -5.24
C GLY A 221 -17.65 17.76 -6.42
N ASN A 222 -18.69 18.12 -7.17
CA ASN A 222 -18.57 19.11 -8.26
C ASN A 222 -18.41 20.53 -7.72
N ASP A 223 -18.99 20.81 -6.55
CA ASP A 223 -18.93 22.10 -5.86
C ASP A 223 -18.79 21.86 -4.34
N GLU A 224 -17.65 22.27 -3.77
CA GLU A 224 -17.35 22.16 -2.33
C GLU A 224 -17.64 23.48 -1.58
N SER A 225 -18.35 24.43 -2.21
CA SER A 225 -18.74 25.69 -1.59
C SER A 225 -19.72 25.49 -0.43
N ASP A 226 -19.75 26.43 0.50
CA ASP A 226 -20.66 26.34 1.66
C ASP A 226 -22.14 26.34 1.28
N THR A 227 -22.47 26.88 0.10
CA THR A 227 -23.81 26.95 -0.49
C THR A 227 -24.20 25.71 -1.30
N SER A 228 -23.27 24.77 -1.51
CA SER A 228 -23.53 23.55 -2.27
C SER A 228 -24.38 22.57 -1.46
N ASN A 229 -25.36 21.96 -2.12
CA ASN A 229 -26.16 20.85 -1.56
C ASN A 229 -25.41 19.50 -1.57
N ASN A 230 -24.21 19.44 -2.17
CA ASN A 230 -23.35 18.26 -2.17
C ASN A 230 -21.89 18.70 -2.24
N LYS A 231 -21.26 18.83 -1.07
CA LYS A 231 -19.88 19.30 -0.92
C LYS A 231 -18.83 18.21 -1.19
N GLY A 232 -19.26 17.04 -1.65
CA GLY A 232 -18.40 15.88 -1.85
C GLY A 232 -18.22 15.02 -0.61
N ASN A 233 -18.00 13.73 -0.82
CA ASN A 233 -18.05 12.73 0.25
C ASN A 233 -17.08 13.01 1.42
N TYR A 234 -15.91 13.63 1.18
CA TYR A 234 -14.98 13.93 2.27
C TYR A 234 -15.52 14.98 3.23
N VAL A 235 -16.05 16.09 2.69
CA VAL A 235 -16.60 17.18 3.50
C VAL A 235 -17.89 16.75 4.17
N GLU A 236 -18.77 16.06 3.44
CA GLU A 236 -20.03 15.52 3.99
C GLU A 236 -19.78 14.51 5.10
N LEU A 237 -18.78 13.63 4.96
CA LEU A 237 -18.45 12.66 6.00
C LEU A 237 -17.80 13.34 7.23
N LEU A 238 -17.02 14.40 7.02
CA LEU A 238 -16.46 15.18 8.13
C LEU A 238 -17.56 15.96 8.87
N GLN A 239 -18.54 16.50 8.15
CA GLN A 239 -19.74 17.11 8.75
C GLN A 239 -20.54 16.07 9.53
N PHE A 240 -20.74 14.88 8.97
CA PHE A 240 -21.39 13.78 9.68
C PHE A 240 -20.69 13.45 11.00
N LEU A 241 -19.34 13.37 11.03
CA LEU A 241 -18.60 13.17 12.28
C LEU A 241 -18.79 14.33 13.26
N ALA A 242 -18.78 15.58 12.77
CA ALA A 242 -19.01 16.76 13.60
C ALA A 242 -20.42 16.75 14.23
N ASP A 243 -21.44 16.30 13.50
CA ASP A 243 -22.81 16.24 14.00
C ASP A 243 -23.01 15.17 15.09
N HIS A 244 -22.10 14.21 15.20
CA HIS A 244 -22.18 13.08 16.13
C HIS A 244 -21.14 13.10 17.26
N ASP A 245 -20.14 14.00 17.21
CA ASP A 245 -19.13 14.18 18.25
C ASP A 245 -18.84 15.66 18.50
N GLU A 246 -19.28 16.17 19.66
CA GLU A 246 -19.10 17.57 20.06
C GLU A 246 -17.63 17.99 20.15
N LYS A 247 -16.71 17.08 20.47
CA LYS A 247 -15.27 17.39 20.50
C LYS A 247 -14.73 17.60 19.09
N VAL A 248 -15.19 16.79 18.13
CA VAL A 248 -14.83 16.94 16.72
C VAL A 248 -15.46 18.22 16.17
N LYS A 249 -16.74 18.45 16.45
CA LYS A 249 -17.47 19.66 16.04
C LYS A 249 -16.76 20.94 16.42
N ALA A 250 -16.20 21.00 17.63
CA ALA A 250 -15.50 22.17 18.14
C ALA A 250 -14.20 22.51 17.37
N VAL A 251 -13.65 21.60 16.58
CA VAL A 251 -12.31 21.75 15.98
C VAL A 251 -12.24 21.54 14.46
N VAL A 252 -13.36 21.27 13.79
CA VAL A 252 -13.42 21.04 12.33
C VAL A 252 -14.26 22.08 11.59
N LEU A 253 -14.12 22.13 10.26
CA LEU A 253 -14.93 22.95 9.35
C LEU A 253 -14.91 24.46 9.71
N GLU A 254 -16.06 25.03 10.08
CA GLU A 254 -16.21 26.43 10.47
C GLU A 254 -15.62 26.75 11.85
N ASN A 255 -15.54 25.75 12.73
CA ASN A 255 -15.00 25.89 14.09
C ASN A 255 -13.48 25.69 14.16
N ALA A 256 -12.85 25.24 13.08
CA ALA A 256 -11.40 25.06 13.02
C ALA A 256 -10.65 26.41 13.05
N PRO A 257 -9.52 26.53 13.78
CA PRO A 257 -8.81 27.79 13.93
C PRO A 257 -8.17 28.28 12.61
N GLY A 258 -8.73 29.34 12.05
CA GLY A 258 -8.23 29.99 10.83
C GLY A 258 -8.14 29.05 9.63
N ASN A 259 -6.92 28.82 9.13
CA ASN A 259 -6.68 27.98 7.94
C ASN A 259 -6.39 26.50 8.27
N LEU A 260 -6.59 26.05 9.51
CA LEU A 260 -6.32 24.66 9.96
C LEU A 260 -7.47 23.68 9.66
N LYS A 261 -8.31 23.96 8.67
CA LYS A 261 -9.51 23.16 8.37
C LYS A 261 -9.23 21.73 7.90
N LEU A 262 -8.00 21.41 7.46
CA LEU A 262 -7.57 20.12 6.88
C LEU A 262 -8.41 19.58 5.70
N ILE A 263 -9.35 20.36 5.18
CA ILE A 263 -10.21 19.99 4.05
C ILE A 263 -9.55 20.15 2.68
N ALA A 264 -8.42 20.83 2.59
CA ALA A 264 -7.84 21.21 1.31
C ALA A 264 -7.44 19.97 0.45
N PRO A 265 -7.71 20.00 -0.86
CA PRO A 265 -7.20 19.05 -1.86
C PRO A 265 -5.80 18.49 -1.68
N THR A 266 -4.84 19.36 -1.33
CA THR A 266 -3.43 19.00 -1.16
C THR A 266 -3.18 18.28 0.16
N ILE A 267 -3.94 18.61 1.20
CA ILE A 267 -3.89 17.92 2.50
C ILE A 267 -4.47 16.51 2.39
N GLN A 268 -5.60 16.36 1.69
CA GLN A 268 -6.17 15.05 1.39
C GLN A 268 -5.15 14.16 0.66
N LYS A 269 -4.46 14.70 -0.36
CA LYS A 269 -3.34 14.03 -1.07
C LYS A 269 -2.22 13.58 -0.14
N ASP A 270 -1.76 14.47 0.73
CA ASP A 270 -0.70 14.13 1.68
C ASP A 270 -1.15 13.05 2.69
N LEU A 271 -2.40 13.06 3.16
CA LEU A 271 -2.96 12.04 4.06
C LEU A 271 -3.06 10.67 3.37
N VAL A 272 -3.56 10.63 2.14
CA VAL A 272 -3.65 9.40 1.35
C VAL A 272 -2.25 8.84 1.07
N ASN A 273 -1.29 9.71 0.75
CA ASN A 273 0.10 9.30 0.56
C ASN A 273 0.73 8.73 1.84
N ALA A 274 0.45 9.32 3.00
CA ALA A 274 0.87 8.77 4.29
C ALA A 274 0.27 7.39 4.54
N CYS A 275 -1.03 7.20 4.25
CA CYS A 275 -1.69 5.90 4.34
C CYS A 275 -1.04 4.85 3.43
N ALA A 276 -0.82 5.20 2.16
CA ALA A 276 -0.20 4.32 1.17
C ALA A 276 1.22 3.92 1.59
N THR A 277 2.04 4.89 2.01
CA THR A 277 3.42 4.62 2.37
C THR A 277 3.52 3.70 3.60
N GLU A 278 2.74 3.96 4.65
CA GLU A 278 2.75 3.09 5.83
C GLU A 278 2.19 1.69 5.50
N THR A 279 1.33 1.58 4.48
CA THR A 279 0.86 0.28 3.96
C THR A 279 1.99 -0.49 3.28
N ILE A 280 2.75 0.11 2.36
CA ILE A 280 3.92 -0.54 1.74
C ILE A 280 4.95 -0.94 2.79
N LYS A 281 5.29 -0.03 3.71
CA LYS A 281 6.25 -0.35 4.79
C LYS A 281 5.78 -1.52 5.64
N LYS A 282 4.49 -1.61 5.94
CA LYS A 282 3.94 -2.74 6.68
C LYS A 282 4.08 -4.04 5.88
N ILE A 283 3.82 -4.02 4.57
CA ILE A 283 4.04 -5.16 3.67
C ILE A 283 5.51 -5.60 3.68
N ILE A 284 6.45 -4.65 3.51
CA ILE A 284 7.90 -4.93 3.49
C ILE A 284 8.36 -5.47 4.84
N LYS A 285 7.84 -4.93 5.95
CA LYS A 285 8.12 -5.44 7.29
C LYS A 285 7.59 -6.87 7.49
N ASP A 286 6.41 -7.18 6.95
CA ASP A 286 5.82 -8.51 7.04
C ASP A 286 6.55 -9.54 6.16
N MET A 287 7.23 -9.10 5.10
CA MET A 287 8.16 -9.93 4.33
C MET A 287 9.39 -10.34 5.17
N ASP A 288 9.83 -9.49 6.11
CA ASP A 288 10.96 -9.74 7.02
C ASP A 288 12.24 -10.24 6.32
N GLY A 289 12.59 -9.62 5.20
CA GLY A 289 13.76 -10.03 4.42
C GLY A 289 13.64 -11.41 3.78
N ALA A 290 12.42 -11.91 3.54
CA ALA A 290 12.22 -13.11 2.73
C ALA A 290 12.61 -12.87 1.26
N PHE A 291 13.01 -13.95 0.58
CA PHE A 291 13.12 -13.93 -0.88
C PHE A 291 11.77 -13.67 -1.52
N PHE A 292 11.75 -12.83 -2.55
CA PHE A 292 10.53 -12.46 -3.24
C PHE A 292 10.69 -12.49 -4.76
N SER A 293 9.57 -12.51 -5.46
CA SER A 293 9.50 -12.30 -6.90
C SER A 293 8.60 -11.11 -7.22
N LEU A 294 8.85 -10.52 -8.39
CA LEU A 294 8.02 -9.47 -8.96
C LEU A 294 7.02 -10.08 -9.93
N LEU A 295 5.79 -9.60 -9.86
CA LEU A 295 4.74 -9.81 -10.84
C LEU A 295 4.41 -8.44 -11.44
N VAL A 296 4.63 -8.30 -12.74
CA VAL A 296 4.48 -7.04 -13.47
C VAL A 296 3.54 -7.24 -14.65
N ASP A 297 2.61 -6.32 -14.83
CA ASP A 297 1.68 -6.33 -15.95
C ASP A 297 1.42 -4.88 -16.41
N GLU A 298 1.17 -4.70 -17.70
CA GLU A 298 0.85 -3.41 -18.29
C GLU A 298 -0.59 -3.38 -18.80
N SER A 299 -1.34 -2.34 -18.41
CA SER A 299 -2.66 -2.09 -18.96
C SER A 299 -2.88 -0.61 -19.24
N ARG A 300 -3.72 -0.34 -20.24
CA ARG A 300 -4.25 1.00 -20.48
C ARG A 300 -5.32 1.33 -19.47
N ASP A 301 -5.25 2.54 -18.92
CA ASP A 301 -6.36 3.11 -18.16
C ASP A 301 -7.41 3.77 -19.07
N ILE A 302 -8.52 4.22 -18.47
CA ILE A 302 -9.61 4.88 -19.22
C ILE A 302 -9.20 6.21 -19.90
N SER A 303 -8.07 6.79 -19.49
CA SER A 303 -7.45 7.96 -20.11
C SER A 303 -6.45 7.58 -21.22
N VAL A 304 -6.38 6.30 -21.59
CA VAL A 304 -5.47 5.74 -22.60
C VAL A 304 -4.00 5.88 -22.20
N LYS A 305 -3.71 6.07 -20.91
CA LYS A 305 -2.33 6.02 -20.40
C LYS A 305 -1.94 4.58 -20.11
N GLU A 306 -0.72 4.20 -20.50
CA GLU A 306 -0.12 2.93 -20.09
C GLU A 306 0.26 2.98 -18.61
N GLN A 307 -0.18 1.97 -17.86
CA GLN A 307 0.03 1.83 -16.43
C GLN A 307 0.66 0.46 -16.17
N MET A 308 1.77 0.45 -15.44
CA MET A 308 2.46 -0.76 -15.02
C MET A 308 2.09 -1.07 -13.57
N ALA A 309 1.42 -2.19 -13.33
CA ALA A 309 1.08 -2.66 -11.99
C ALA A 309 2.17 -3.60 -11.47
N VAL A 310 2.53 -3.44 -10.20
CA VAL A 310 3.58 -4.24 -9.55
C VAL A 310 3.02 -4.95 -8.33
N VAL A 311 3.24 -6.27 -8.27
CA VAL A 311 2.86 -7.15 -7.17
C VAL A 311 4.10 -7.91 -6.70
N PHE A 312 4.29 -8.03 -5.38
CA PHE A 312 5.30 -8.89 -4.78
C PHE A 312 4.71 -10.24 -4.44
N ARG A 313 5.47 -11.32 -4.68
CA ARG A 313 5.14 -12.67 -4.24
C ARG A 313 6.27 -13.21 -3.37
N TYR A 314 5.94 -13.71 -2.18
CA TYR A 314 6.91 -14.24 -1.21
C TYR A 314 6.28 -15.33 -0.33
N VAL A 315 7.11 -16.05 0.42
CA VAL A 315 6.66 -17.05 1.41
C VAL A 315 6.83 -16.48 2.81
N ASP A 316 5.76 -16.46 3.60
CA ASP A 316 5.81 -15.98 4.98
C ASP A 316 6.47 -17.00 5.94
N LYS A 317 6.71 -16.58 7.19
CA LYS A 317 7.28 -17.46 8.23
C LYS A 317 6.42 -18.68 8.58
N ARG A 318 5.16 -18.70 8.15
CA ARG A 318 4.20 -19.78 8.38
C ARG A 318 4.13 -20.74 7.19
N GLY A 319 4.90 -20.49 6.13
CA GLY A 319 4.93 -21.29 4.91
C GLY A 319 3.80 -20.98 3.92
N TYR A 320 3.09 -19.86 4.09
CA TYR A 320 2.07 -19.41 3.14
C TYR A 320 2.70 -18.59 2.02
N VAL A 321 2.26 -18.84 0.78
CA VAL A 321 2.55 -17.97 -0.36
C VAL A 321 1.65 -16.75 -0.26
N ILE A 322 2.27 -15.58 -0.24
CA ILE A 322 1.60 -14.28 -0.10
C ILE A 322 1.90 -13.46 -1.36
N GLU A 323 0.85 -12.89 -1.95
CA GLU A 323 0.95 -11.93 -3.06
C GLU A 323 0.40 -10.58 -2.61
N ARG A 324 1.21 -9.51 -2.68
CA ARG A 324 0.86 -8.15 -2.24
C ARG A 324 1.03 -7.15 -3.36
N PHE A 325 -0.02 -6.42 -3.66
CA PHE A 325 0.04 -5.30 -4.57
C PHE A 325 0.81 -4.14 -3.94
N VAL A 326 1.75 -3.57 -4.70
CA VAL A 326 2.65 -2.52 -4.22
C VAL A 326 2.27 -1.16 -4.78
N GLY A 327 1.82 -1.13 -6.04
CA GLY A 327 1.39 0.10 -6.67
C GLY A 327 1.30 0.00 -8.18
N ILE A 328 0.85 1.09 -8.78
CA ILE A 328 0.95 1.34 -10.21
C ILE A 328 1.98 2.44 -10.46
N GLN A 329 2.76 2.26 -11.52
CA GLN A 329 3.66 3.25 -12.06
C GLN A 329 3.23 3.60 -13.48
N HIS A 330 3.08 4.89 -13.75
CA HIS A 330 2.87 5.35 -15.12
C HIS A 330 4.17 5.20 -15.91
N VAL A 331 4.09 4.61 -17.10
CA VAL A 331 5.20 4.45 -18.04
C VAL A 331 4.88 5.18 -19.34
N SER A 332 5.87 5.88 -19.90
CA SER A 332 5.71 6.64 -21.15
C SER A 332 5.61 5.74 -22.38
N ASP A 333 6.23 4.57 -22.31
CA ASP A 333 6.16 3.51 -23.32
C ASP A 333 6.35 2.14 -22.67
N THR A 334 6.03 1.08 -23.40
CA THR A 334 6.18 -0.32 -22.96
C THR A 334 7.55 -0.90 -23.36
N THR A 335 8.58 -0.07 -23.50
CA THR A 335 9.92 -0.58 -23.82
C THR A 335 10.58 -1.18 -22.59
N SER A 336 11.42 -2.19 -22.78
CA SER A 336 12.15 -2.86 -21.69
C SER A 336 12.97 -1.89 -20.82
N ASN A 337 13.49 -0.79 -21.39
CA ASN A 337 14.24 0.21 -20.64
C ASN A 337 13.32 1.00 -19.68
N SER A 338 12.17 1.46 -20.15
CA SER A 338 11.21 2.21 -19.34
C SER A 338 10.66 1.38 -18.19
N LEU A 339 10.36 0.09 -18.43
CA LEU A 339 9.92 -0.84 -17.39
C LEU A 339 11.00 -1.05 -16.34
N LYS A 340 12.26 -1.21 -16.77
CA LYS A 340 13.40 -1.35 -15.87
C LYS A 340 13.59 -0.10 -15.01
N GLU A 341 13.58 1.09 -15.59
CA GLU A 341 13.72 2.35 -14.83
C GLU A 341 12.61 2.52 -13.78
N ALA A 342 11.39 2.12 -14.13
CA ALA A 342 10.27 2.12 -13.20
C ALA A 342 10.48 1.15 -12.02
N ILE A 343 11.00 -0.05 -12.27
CA ILE A 343 11.36 -1.02 -11.22
C ILE A 343 12.53 -0.50 -10.38
N ASP A 344 13.59 0.04 -10.99
CA ASP A 344 14.75 0.60 -10.27
C ASP A 344 14.32 1.77 -9.35
N THR A 345 13.39 2.60 -9.82
CA THR A 345 12.80 3.70 -9.03
C THR A 345 12.01 3.16 -7.83
N LEU A 346 11.21 2.11 -8.02
CA LEU A 346 10.47 1.44 -6.94
C LEU A 346 11.44 0.87 -5.88
N PHE A 347 12.48 0.15 -6.30
CA PHE A 347 13.47 -0.43 -5.40
C PHE A 347 14.22 0.63 -4.60
N SER A 348 14.59 1.73 -5.26
CA SER A 348 15.26 2.86 -4.60
C SER A 348 14.35 3.56 -3.60
N ARG A 349 13.07 3.77 -3.95
CA ARG A 349 12.10 4.46 -3.08
C ARG A 349 11.79 3.68 -1.81
N GLU A 350 11.69 2.35 -1.92
CA GLU A 350 11.31 1.47 -0.82
C GLU A 350 12.51 0.80 -0.13
N GLU A 351 13.75 1.19 -0.47
CA GLU A 351 15.01 0.65 0.06
C GLU A 351 15.10 -0.89 -0.06
N LEU A 352 14.58 -1.44 -1.15
CA LEU A 352 14.59 -2.88 -1.40
C LEU A 352 15.91 -3.34 -2.00
N SER A 353 16.40 -4.48 -1.52
CA SER A 353 17.61 -5.08 -2.08
C SER A 353 17.28 -5.98 -3.28
N ILE A 354 17.90 -5.68 -4.43
CA ILE A 354 17.88 -6.54 -5.62
C ILE A 354 18.45 -7.94 -5.28
N SER A 355 19.35 -8.04 -4.29
CA SER A 355 19.92 -9.32 -3.86
C SER A 355 18.88 -10.30 -3.32
N MET A 356 17.66 -9.86 -2.99
CA MET A 356 16.58 -10.68 -2.45
C MET A 356 15.56 -11.13 -3.51
N LEU A 357 15.68 -10.61 -4.74
CA LEU A 357 14.80 -10.93 -5.86
C LEU A 357 15.16 -12.30 -6.46
N ARG A 358 14.21 -13.23 -6.54
CA ARG A 358 14.42 -14.62 -7.05
C ARG A 358 13.59 -14.97 -8.27
N GLY A 359 12.64 -14.13 -8.66
CA GLY A 359 11.85 -14.35 -9.86
C GLY A 359 11.22 -13.05 -10.37
N GLN A 360 10.90 -13.02 -11.66
CA GLN A 360 10.12 -11.95 -12.26
C GLN A 360 9.13 -12.60 -13.22
N GLY A 361 7.85 -12.30 -13.06
CA GLY A 361 6.77 -12.69 -13.96
C GLY A 361 6.23 -11.44 -14.62
N TYR A 362 6.42 -11.34 -15.93
CA TYR A 362 5.83 -10.28 -16.75
C TYR A 362 4.59 -10.83 -17.45
N ASP A 363 3.61 -9.99 -17.77
CA ASP A 363 2.59 -10.38 -18.73
C ASP A 363 3.28 -10.70 -20.05
N GLY A 364 3.26 -11.99 -20.39
CA GLY A 364 3.40 -12.36 -21.78
C GLY A 364 2.11 -11.98 -22.48
N ALA A 365 1.86 -10.71 -22.75
CA ALA A 365 0.83 -10.33 -23.72
C ALA A 365 1.12 -11.05 -25.06
N SER A 366 2.40 -11.33 -25.36
CA SER A 366 2.85 -12.22 -26.43
C SER A 366 2.61 -13.71 -26.17
N ASN A 367 2.54 -14.17 -24.91
CA ASN A 367 2.23 -15.54 -24.51
C ASN A 367 0.72 -15.82 -24.52
N MET A 368 -0.11 -14.87 -24.08
CA MET A 368 -1.58 -14.95 -24.06
C MET A 368 -2.25 -14.42 -25.34
N LYS A 369 -1.52 -13.73 -26.22
CA LYS A 369 -1.96 -13.55 -27.63
C LYS A 369 -1.56 -14.72 -28.51
N ALA A 370 -0.60 -15.55 -28.10
CA ALA A 370 0.06 -16.54 -28.93
C ALA A 370 -0.89 -17.46 -29.68
N LEU A 371 -1.75 -18.24 -29.00
CA LEU A 371 -2.44 -19.34 -29.66
C LEU A 371 -3.47 -18.87 -30.71
N VAL A 372 -4.28 -17.86 -30.37
CA VAL A 372 -5.23 -17.25 -31.33
C VAL A 372 -4.48 -16.46 -32.42
N ALA A 373 -3.39 -15.76 -32.09
CA ALA A 373 -2.58 -15.07 -33.10
C ALA A 373 -1.87 -16.04 -34.05
N VAL A 374 -1.39 -17.18 -33.53
CA VAL A 374 -0.79 -18.29 -34.27
C VAL A 374 -1.84 -18.91 -35.19
N ALA A 375 -3.05 -19.16 -34.69
CA ALA A 375 -4.15 -19.63 -35.53
C ALA A 375 -4.53 -18.62 -36.63
N LYS A 376 -4.54 -17.31 -36.31
CA LYS A 376 -4.74 -16.22 -37.28
C LYS A 376 -3.57 -16.05 -38.26
N GLY A 377 -2.47 -16.79 -38.12
CA GLY A 377 -1.47 -16.94 -39.17
C GLY A 377 -2.06 -17.57 -40.44
N ASN A 378 -3.15 -18.33 -40.30
CA ASN A 378 -3.93 -18.88 -41.41
C ASN A 378 -5.00 -17.85 -41.82
N ALA A 379 -5.08 -17.55 -43.11
CA ALA A 379 -5.94 -16.49 -43.65
C ALA A 379 -7.44 -16.77 -43.45
N ASP A 380 -7.85 -18.04 -43.51
CA ASP A 380 -9.25 -18.43 -43.38
C ASP A 380 -9.72 -18.27 -41.93
N VAL A 381 -8.89 -18.67 -40.97
CA VAL A 381 -9.13 -18.42 -39.53
C VAL A 381 -9.10 -16.94 -39.17
N ALA A 382 -8.17 -16.17 -39.74
CA ALA A 382 -8.14 -14.72 -39.54
C ALA A 382 -9.43 -14.05 -40.04
N THR A 383 -9.91 -14.49 -41.20
CA THR A 383 -11.19 -14.05 -41.78
C THR A 383 -12.35 -14.43 -40.87
N PHE A 384 -12.39 -15.69 -40.41
CA PHE A 384 -13.42 -16.18 -39.49
C PHE A 384 -13.55 -15.32 -38.21
N PHE A 385 -12.44 -15.00 -37.55
CA PHE A 385 -12.48 -14.13 -36.36
C PHE A 385 -12.91 -12.69 -36.67
N THR A 386 -12.58 -12.19 -37.85
CA THR A 386 -13.06 -10.89 -38.33
C THR A 386 -14.57 -10.91 -38.52
N SER A 387 -15.10 -11.97 -39.16
CA SER A 387 -16.54 -12.19 -39.34
C SER A 387 -17.27 -12.31 -38.00
N CYS A 388 -16.72 -13.05 -37.03
CA CYS A 388 -17.27 -13.14 -35.68
C CYS A 388 -17.37 -11.77 -35.00
N ASN A 389 -16.33 -10.95 -35.12
CA ASN A 389 -16.30 -9.60 -34.54
C ASN A 389 -17.33 -8.68 -35.21
N SER A 390 -17.42 -8.68 -36.55
CA SER A 390 -18.46 -7.93 -37.27
C SER A 390 -19.86 -8.36 -36.87
N LEU A 391 -20.12 -9.66 -36.75
CA LEU A 391 -21.40 -10.20 -36.31
C LEU A 391 -21.79 -9.72 -34.92
N VAL A 392 -20.87 -9.81 -33.94
CA VAL A 392 -21.12 -9.34 -32.57
C VAL A 392 -21.34 -7.83 -32.55
N ASN A 393 -20.59 -7.06 -33.35
CA ASN A 393 -20.77 -5.61 -33.45
C ASN A 393 -22.13 -5.25 -34.05
N ILE A 394 -22.54 -5.86 -35.17
CA ILE A 394 -23.80 -5.53 -35.85
C ILE A 394 -25.01 -5.83 -34.97
N VAL A 395 -25.04 -7.02 -34.39
CA VAL A 395 -26.15 -7.47 -33.52
C VAL A 395 -26.11 -6.72 -32.17
N GLY A 396 -24.91 -6.41 -31.67
CA GLY A 396 -24.69 -5.74 -30.40
C GLY A 396 -24.66 -4.20 -30.45
N ALA A 397 -24.72 -3.57 -31.62
CA ALA A 397 -24.48 -2.13 -31.79
C ALA A 397 -25.57 -1.20 -31.20
N SER A 398 -26.78 -1.70 -30.99
CA SER A 398 -27.91 -0.88 -30.52
C SER A 398 -28.73 -1.62 -29.47
N CYS A 399 -29.26 -0.88 -28.50
CA CYS A 399 -30.20 -1.40 -27.50
C CYS A 399 -31.39 -2.11 -28.17
N ARG A 400 -31.95 -1.52 -29.25
CA ARG A 400 -33.06 -2.12 -30.01
C ARG A 400 -32.72 -3.51 -30.56
N ARG A 401 -31.52 -3.68 -31.13
CA ARG A 401 -31.08 -4.98 -31.71
C ARG A 401 -30.79 -6.01 -30.61
N ARG A 402 -30.28 -5.57 -29.46
CA ARG A 402 -30.09 -6.43 -28.28
C ARG A 402 -31.43 -6.90 -27.71
N ASP A 403 -32.41 -6.02 -27.63
CA ASP A 403 -33.76 -6.38 -27.15
C ASP A 403 -34.43 -7.36 -28.13
N MET A 404 -34.33 -7.13 -29.44
CA MET A 404 -34.81 -8.09 -30.46
C MET A 404 -34.14 -9.47 -30.35
N LEU A 405 -32.84 -9.51 -30.06
CA LEU A 405 -32.10 -10.75 -29.84
C LEU A 405 -32.60 -11.47 -28.57
N ARG A 406 -32.88 -10.74 -27.48
CA ARG A 406 -33.46 -11.30 -26.25
C ARG A 406 -34.86 -11.85 -26.50
N ASP A 407 -35.72 -11.08 -27.16
CA ASP A 407 -37.09 -11.51 -27.49
C ASP A 407 -37.08 -12.80 -28.31
N GLN A 408 -36.15 -12.92 -29.27
CA GLN A 408 -36.05 -14.12 -30.08
C GLN A 408 -35.43 -15.30 -29.32
N LEU A 409 -34.47 -15.05 -28.43
CA LEU A 409 -33.93 -16.07 -27.54
C LEU A 409 -35.03 -16.62 -26.63
N GLN A 410 -35.84 -15.74 -26.05
CA GLN A 410 -36.94 -16.13 -25.17
C GLN A 410 -37.99 -16.95 -25.94
N LYS A 411 -38.36 -16.55 -27.16
CA LYS A 411 -39.23 -17.36 -28.03
C LYS A 411 -38.67 -18.74 -28.32
N ASN A 412 -37.38 -18.84 -28.67
CA ASN A 412 -36.75 -20.13 -28.95
C ASN A 412 -36.66 -21.02 -27.70
N ILE A 413 -36.41 -20.45 -26.52
CA ILE A 413 -36.40 -21.19 -25.25
C ILE A 413 -37.81 -21.67 -24.92
N THR A 414 -38.84 -20.84 -25.07
CA THR A 414 -40.24 -21.23 -24.87
C THR A 414 -40.65 -22.36 -25.82
N GLU A 415 -40.34 -22.24 -27.11
CA GLU A 415 -40.59 -23.30 -28.11
C GLU A 415 -39.88 -24.62 -27.73
N ALA A 416 -38.63 -24.56 -27.26
CA ALA A 416 -37.88 -25.75 -26.86
C ALA A 416 -38.37 -26.36 -25.53
N LEU A 417 -38.90 -25.54 -24.61
CA LEU A 417 -39.53 -26.02 -23.38
C LEU A 417 -40.90 -26.67 -23.66
N GLU A 418 -41.66 -26.12 -24.61
CA GLU A 418 -42.95 -26.69 -25.05
C GLU A 418 -42.78 -28.05 -25.76
N ASN A 419 -41.63 -28.28 -26.39
CA ASN A 419 -41.29 -29.54 -27.06
C ASN A 419 -40.52 -30.54 -26.16
N ASP A 420 -40.38 -30.26 -24.85
CA ASP A 420 -39.57 -31.05 -23.90
C ASP A 420 -38.08 -31.24 -24.29
N ASP A 421 -37.54 -30.38 -25.17
CA ASP A 421 -36.14 -30.42 -25.62
C ASP A 421 -35.16 -29.85 -24.56
N LEU A 422 -35.66 -29.12 -23.56
CA LEU A 422 -34.86 -28.48 -22.51
C LEU A 422 -35.38 -28.79 -21.09
N PRO A 423 -34.50 -29.09 -20.12
CA PRO A 423 -34.91 -29.30 -18.74
C PRO A 423 -35.37 -28.01 -18.07
N THR A 424 -36.42 -28.10 -17.24
CA THR A 424 -36.91 -27.01 -16.39
C THR A 424 -36.23 -27.03 -15.03
N GLY A 425 -35.67 -25.90 -14.58
CA GLY A 425 -35.01 -25.80 -13.28
C GLY A 425 -34.57 -24.38 -12.91
N ARG A 426 -34.46 -24.09 -11.61
CA ARG A 426 -34.11 -22.76 -11.10
C ARG A 426 -32.65 -22.44 -11.44
N GLY A 427 -32.44 -21.45 -12.31
CA GLY A 427 -31.11 -21.06 -12.79
C GLY A 427 -30.70 -21.65 -14.15
N LEU A 428 -31.54 -22.51 -14.75
CA LEU A 428 -31.35 -22.99 -16.13
C LEU A 428 -31.97 -22.01 -17.13
N ASN A 429 -31.47 -21.99 -18.36
CA ASN A 429 -31.98 -21.17 -19.49
C ASN A 429 -32.01 -19.65 -19.21
N GLN A 430 -31.05 -19.15 -18.43
CA GLN A 430 -30.90 -17.72 -18.12
C GLN A 430 -30.60 -16.89 -19.38
N GLU A 431 -30.96 -15.61 -19.35
CA GLU A 431 -30.66 -14.67 -20.42
C GLU A 431 -29.15 -14.60 -20.70
N THR A 432 -28.77 -14.94 -21.94
CA THR A 432 -27.40 -14.81 -22.44
C THR A 432 -27.30 -13.69 -23.46
N SER A 433 -26.20 -12.95 -23.45
CA SER A 433 -25.87 -11.95 -24.47
C SER A 433 -24.69 -12.43 -25.32
N LEU A 434 -24.59 -11.91 -26.56
CA LEU A 434 -23.36 -12.02 -27.35
C LEU A 434 -22.27 -11.24 -26.64
N LYS A 435 -21.39 -11.96 -25.92
CA LYS A 435 -20.22 -11.37 -25.29
C LYS A 435 -19.23 -10.98 -26.39
N ARG A 436 -18.71 -9.75 -26.33
CA ARG A 436 -17.60 -9.33 -27.18
C ARG A 436 -16.33 -9.97 -26.65
N ALA A 437 -15.56 -10.63 -27.51
CA ALA A 437 -14.23 -11.06 -27.15
C ALA A 437 -13.38 -9.83 -26.78
N GLY A 438 -12.68 -9.89 -25.65
CA GLY A 438 -11.67 -8.90 -25.32
C GLY A 438 -10.40 -9.20 -26.11
N ASP A 439 -9.75 -8.19 -26.66
CA ASP A 439 -8.57 -8.32 -27.55
C ASP A 439 -7.35 -9.02 -26.91
N THR A 440 -7.42 -9.39 -25.62
CA THR A 440 -6.29 -9.85 -24.81
C THR A 440 -6.44 -11.23 -24.14
N ARG A 441 -7.59 -11.94 -24.20
CA ARG A 441 -7.77 -13.21 -23.44
C ARG A 441 -8.48 -14.34 -24.21
N TRP A 442 -7.85 -15.52 -24.30
CA TRP A 442 -8.38 -16.74 -24.97
C TRP A 442 -9.79 -17.14 -24.51
N ASN A 443 -10.05 -17.11 -23.21
CA ASN A 443 -11.35 -17.45 -22.63
C ASN A 443 -12.49 -16.57 -23.15
N SER A 444 -12.19 -15.32 -23.54
CA SER A 444 -13.20 -14.42 -24.09
C SER A 444 -13.61 -14.81 -25.52
N HIS A 445 -12.67 -15.30 -26.33
CA HIS A 445 -12.96 -15.85 -27.65
C HIS A 445 -13.77 -17.14 -27.53
N TYR A 446 -13.36 -18.07 -26.64
CA TYR A 446 -14.12 -19.30 -26.40
C TYR A 446 -15.57 -19.03 -25.98
N GLY A 447 -15.76 -18.14 -25.01
CA GLY A 447 -17.10 -17.71 -24.58
C GLY A 447 -17.92 -17.06 -25.68
N THR A 448 -17.29 -16.29 -26.57
CA THR A 448 -17.95 -15.69 -27.74
C THR A 448 -18.43 -16.76 -28.71
N LEU A 449 -17.59 -17.76 -29.02
CA LEU A 449 -17.95 -18.84 -29.93
C LEU A 449 -19.11 -19.68 -29.36
N LEU A 450 -19.09 -19.99 -28.06
CA LEU A 450 -20.21 -20.65 -27.38
C LEU A 450 -21.51 -19.85 -27.45
N SER A 451 -21.43 -18.52 -27.28
CA SER A 451 -22.59 -17.63 -27.45
C SER A 451 -23.10 -17.64 -28.91
N ILE A 452 -22.22 -17.63 -29.90
CA ILE A 452 -22.64 -17.69 -31.32
C ILE A 452 -23.34 -19.02 -31.63
N ILE A 453 -22.81 -20.16 -31.14
CA ILE A 453 -23.41 -21.49 -31.36
C ILE A 453 -24.78 -21.58 -30.68
N SER A 454 -24.87 -21.21 -29.40
CA SER A 454 -26.12 -21.28 -28.63
C SER A 454 -27.20 -20.34 -29.17
N MET A 455 -26.80 -19.18 -29.69
CA MET A 455 -27.74 -18.15 -30.17
C MET A 455 -27.91 -18.17 -31.70
N PHE A 456 -27.41 -19.18 -32.41
CA PHE A 456 -27.30 -19.19 -33.88
C PHE A 456 -28.62 -18.85 -34.60
N LYS A 457 -29.72 -19.56 -34.27
CA LYS A 457 -31.06 -19.32 -34.86
C LYS A 457 -31.53 -17.88 -34.62
N SER A 458 -31.32 -17.36 -33.40
CA SER A 458 -31.71 -16.00 -33.04
C SER A 458 -30.88 -14.95 -33.79
N VAL A 459 -29.57 -15.14 -33.90
CA VAL A 459 -28.66 -14.26 -34.62
C VAL A 459 -29.02 -14.16 -36.10
N VAL A 460 -29.24 -15.31 -36.76
CA VAL A 460 -29.65 -15.36 -38.18
C VAL A 460 -30.94 -14.58 -38.40
N LYS A 461 -31.93 -14.72 -37.50
CA LYS A 461 -33.21 -14.02 -37.61
C LYS A 461 -33.06 -12.51 -37.40
N VAL A 462 -32.27 -12.09 -36.42
CA VAL A 462 -31.99 -10.65 -36.20
C VAL A 462 -31.28 -10.04 -37.41
N LEU A 463 -30.33 -10.74 -38.02
CA LEU A 463 -29.67 -10.28 -39.25
C LEU A 463 -30.65 -10.11 -40.41
N LYS A 464 -31.57 -11.07 -40.62
CA LYS A 464 -32.65 -10.96 -41.63
C LYS A 464 -33.54 -9.75 -41.39
N LEU A 465 -33.99 -9.55 -40.14
CA LEU A 465 -34.81 -8.40 -39.77
C LEU A 465 -34.08 -7.07 -40.01
N ILE A 466 -32.77 -6.99 -39.72
CA ILE A 466 -31.97 -5.77 -39.98
C ILE A 466 -31.91 -5.46 -41.49
N ILE A 467 -31.82 -6.49 -42.33
CA ILE A 467 -31.80 -6.33 -43.80
C ILE A 467 -33.17 -5.86 -44.30
N GLU A 468 -34.26 -6.38 -43.73
CA GLU A 468 -35.64 -6.03 -44.07
C GLU A 468 -36.03 -4.61 -43.59
N ASP A 469 -35.54 -4.15 -42.42
CA ASP A 469 -35.87 -2.83 -41.83
C ASP A 469 -35.26 -1.63 -42.60
N GLY A 470 -34.33 -1.87 -43.54
CA GLY A 470 -33.92 -0.85 -44.53
C GLY A 470 -33.07 0.34 -44.03
N SER A 471 -32.51 0.32 -42.81
CA SER A 471 -31.59 1.39 -42.34
C SER A 471 -30.26 1.38 -43.12
N THR A 472 -29.99 2.43 -43.90
CA THR A 472 -28.88 2.50 -44.88
C THR A 472 -27.50 2.19 -44.32
N ASP A 473 -27.23 2.48 -43.04
CA ASP A 473 -25.87 2.48 -42.50
C ASP A 473 -25.33 1.09 -42.11
N ASN A 474 -26.11 0.00 -42.24
CA ASN A 474 -25.64 -1.35 -41.85
C ASN A 474 -26.13 -2.51 -42.74
N ILE A 475 -26.94 -2.27 -43.78
CA ILE A 475 -27.52 -3.36 -44.62
C ILE A 475 -26.42 -4.18 -45.30
N GLY A 476 -25.41 -3.53 -45.87
CA GLY A 476 -24.32 -4.20 -46.58
C GLY A 476 -23.51 -5.13 -45.67
N GLU A 477 -23.24 -4.69 -44.43
CA GLU A 477 -22.52 -5.49 -43.45
C GLU A 477 -23.39 -6.63 -42.89
N ALA A 478 -24.66 -6.36 -42.56
CA ALA A 478 -25.59 -7.37 -42.08
C ALA A 478 -25.83 -8.49 -43.12
N ASN A 479 -25.96 -8.13 -44.40
CA ASN A 479 -26.11 -9.09 -45.49
C ASN A 479 -24.83 -9.90 -45.75
N ARG A 480 -23.65 -9.27 -45.57
CA ARG A 480 -22.37 -10.01 -45.59
C ARG A 480 -22.32 -11.02 -44.45
N SER A 481 -22.55 -10.59 -43.21
CA SER A 481 -22.53 -11.47 -42.03
C SER A 481 -23.58 -12.59 -42.09
N LEU A 482 -24.76 -12.34 -42.69
CA LEU A 482 -25.77 -13.37 -42.91
C LEU A 482 -25.29 -14.45 -43.89
N ARG A 483 -24.64 -14.06 -45.00
CA ARG A 483 -24.08 -15.03 -45.95
C ARG A 483 -22.92 -15.82 -45.36
N GLU A 484 -22.06 -15.15 -44.60
CA GLU A 484 -20.91 -15.79 -43.94
C GLU A 484 -21.37 -16.80 -42.88
N ILE A 485 -22.26 -16.40 -41.95
CA ILE A 485 -22.71 -17.29 -40.86
C ILE A 485 -23.47 -18.53 -41.37
N GLN A 486 -24.08 -18.44 -42.56
CA GLN A 486 -24.80 -19.53 -43.24
C GLN A 486 -23.93 -20.28 -44.26
N SER A 487 -22.60 -20.12 -44.21
CA SER A 487 -21.67 -20.87 -45.05
C SER A 487 -21.11 -22.10 -44.31
N PHE A 488 -20.85 -23.18 -45.04
CA PHE A 488 -20.16 -24.36 -44.49
C PHE A 488 -18.80 -23.98 -43.89
N GLU A 489 -18.05 -23.12 -44.58
CA GLU A 489 -16.74 -22.66 -44.15
C GLU A 489 -16.78 -21.99 -42.78
N PHE A 490 -17.74 -21.09 -42.53
CA PHE A 490 -17.88 -20.46 -41.22
C PHE A 490 -18.22 -21.47 -40.12
N VAL A 491 -19.12 -22.42 -40.39
CA VAL A 491 -19.51 -23.46 -39.43
C VAL A 491 -18.32 -24.38 -39.12
N PHE A 492 -17.55 -24.80 -40.13
CA PHE A 492 -16.35 -25.60 -39.93
C PHE A 492 -15.36 -24.89 -39.00
N HIS A 493 -15.01 -23.64 -39.30
CA HIS A 493 -14.10 -22.85 -38.46
C HIS A 493 -14.66 -22.62 -37.06
N LEU A 494 -15.97 -22.42 -36.91
CA LEU A 494 -16.64 -22.23 -35.62
C LEU A 494 -16.45 -23.45 -34.70
N PHE A 495 -16.72 -24.65 -35.22
CA PHE A 495 -16.57 -25.89 -34.45
C PHE A 495 -15.11 -26.29 -34.25
N PHE A 496 -14.25 -26.08 -35.24
CA PHE A 496 -12.82 -26.35 -35.13
C PHE A 496 -12.19 -25.45 -34.06
N MET A 497 -12.37 -24.13 -34.17
CA MET A 497 -11.80 -23.18 -33.21
C MET A 497 -12.43 -23.34 -31.82
N ARG A 498 -13.71 -23.73 -31.72
CA ARG A 498 -14.29 -24.12 -30.42
C ARG A 498 -13.51 -25.28 -29.81
N SER A 499 -13.31 -26.36 -30.54
CA SER A 499 -12.63 -27.57 -30.04
C SER A 499 -11.18 -27.30 -29.66
N LEU A 500 -10.47 -26.52 -30.48
CA LEU A 500 -9.10 -26.10 -30.20
C LEU A 500 -8.99 -25.21 -28.95
N LEU A 501 -9.90 -24.24 -28.81
CA LEU A 501 -9.95 -23.38 -27.64
C LEU A 501 -10.40 -24.12 -26.39
N GLU A 502 -11.27 -25.14 -26.51
CA GLU A 502 -11.67 -26.01 -25.41
C GLU A 502 -10.49 -26.82 -24.88
N ALA A 503 -9.73 -27.47 -25.76
CA ALA A 503 -8.53 -28.23 -25.40
C ALA A 503 -7.47 -27.39 -24.67
N THR A 504 -7.44 -26.08 -24.92
CA THR A 504 -6.47 -25.14 -24.33
C THR A 504 -7.05 -24.31 -23.18
N ASN A 505 -8.37 -24.31 -22.98
CA ASN A 505 -9.07 -23.49 -22.01
C ASN A 505 -8.73 -23.90 -20.58
N ASP A 506 -8.66 -25.20 -20.30
CA ASP A 506 -8.36 -25.69 -18.94
C ASP A 506 -6.94 -25.34 -18.52
N LEU A 507 -5.97 -25.48 -19.44
CA LEU A 507 -4.61 -25.00 -19.23
C LEU A 507 -4.58 -23.49 -18.99
N SER A 508 -5.32 -22.71 -19.79
CA SER A 508 -5.40 -21.26 -19.65
C SER A 508 -5.94 -20.82 -18.30
N GLN A 509 -7.08 -21.40 -17.89
CA GLN A 509 -7.70 -21.10 -16.62
C GLN A 509 -6.81 -21.52 -15.46
N ALA A 510 -6.18 -22.70 -15.55
CA ALA A 510 -5.28 -23.18 -14.54
C ALA A 510 -4.08 -22.26 -14.38
N LEU A 511 -3.37 -21.91 -15.46
CA LEU A 511 -2.24 -20.99 -15.43
C LEU A 511 -2.58 -19.58 -14.88
N GLN A 512 -3.87 -19.25 -14.72
CA GLN A 512 -4.35 -18.01 -14.13
C GLN A 512 -4.79 -18.16 -12.65
N ARG A 513 -4.70 -19.34 -12.04
CA ARG A 513 -5.04 -19.49 -10.61
C ARG A 513 -3.84 -19.19 -9.73
N LYS A 514 -4.07 -18.46 -8.64
CA LYS A 514 -3.00 -18.04 -7.70
C LYS A 514 -2.40 -19.19 -6.91
N ASP A 515 -3.19 -20.23 -6.71
CA ASP A 515 -2.86 -21.45 -5.98
C ASP A 515 -2.21 -22.52 -6.87
N GLN A 516 -1.96 -22.24 -8.16
CA GLN A 516 -1.22 -23.18 -8.98
C GLN A 516 0.20 -23.36 -8.45
N ASP A 517 0.56 -24.63 -8.30
CA ASP A 517 1.95 -25.03 -8.22
C ASP A 517 2.50 -25.36 -9.62
N ILE A 518 3.81 -25.21 -9.75
CA ILE A 518 4.53 -25.44 -11.00
C ILE A 518 4.42 -26.90 -11.48
N GLY A 519 4.30 -27.86 -10.57
CA GLY A 519 4.15 -29.28 -10.91
C GLY A 519 2.82 -29.56 -11.63
N ASN A 520 1.71 -29.07 -11.08
CA ASN A 520 0.39 -29.18 -11.70
C ASN A 520 0.34 -28.41 -13.01
N ALA A 521 0.93 -27.21 -13.07
CA ALA A 521 1.01 -26.44 -14.31
C ALA A 521 1.73 -27.23 -15.42
N MET A 522 2.83 -27.92 -15.10
CA MET A 522 3.55 -28.76 -16.06
C MET A 522 2.77 -30.01 -16.46
N SER A 523 2.03 -30.63 -15.53
CA SER A 523 1.10 -31.72 -15.87
C SER A 523 0.06 -31.24 -16.88
N LEU A 524 -0.58 -30.10 -16.64
CA LEU A 524 -1.59 -29.55 -17.52
C LEU A 524 -1.04 -29.14 -18.89
N VAL A 525 0.21 -28.65 -18.95
CA VAL A 525 0.89 -28.40 -20.24
C VAL A 525 1.05 -29.70 -21.01
N LYS A 526 1.44 -30.78 -20.34
CA LYS A 526 1.56 -32.11 -20.96
C LYS A 526 0.19 -32.63 -21.41
N ASP A 527 -0.81 -32.60 -20.54
CA ASP A 527 -2.17 -33.07 -20.85
C ASP A 527 -2.77 -32.29 -22.03
N CYS A 528 -2.53 -30.98 -22.11
CA CYS A 528 -2.92 -30.14 -23.23
C CYS A 528 -2.21 -30.54 -24.54
N LYS A 529 -0.89 -30.78 -24.50
CA LYS A 529 -0.12 -31.26 -25.67
C LYS A 529 -0.64 -32.63 -26.13
N ASP A 530 -0.88 -33.55 -25.20
CA ASP A 530 -1.39 -34.90 -25.50
C ASP A 530 -2.80 -34.82 -26.11
N THR A 531 -3.67 -33.95 -25.59
CA THR A 531 -5.02 -33.71 -26.12
C THR A 531 -4.97 -33.11 -27.53
N LEU A 532 -4.09 -32.13 -27.78
CA LEU A 532 -3.92 -31.55 -29.12
C LEU A 532 -3.35 -32.57 -30.11
N GLN A 533 -2.44 -33.44 -29.66
CA GLN A 533 -1.89 -34.50 -30.49
C GLN A 533 -2.96 -35.55 -30.84
N ASP A 534 -3.76 -35.98 -29.87
CA ASP A 534 -4.89 -36.88 -30.12
C ASP A 534 -5.94 -36.25 -31.06
N MET A 535 -6.24 -34.96 -30.86
CA MET A 535 -7.11 -34.20 -31.77
C MET A 535 -6.57 -34.21 -33.20
N ARG A 536 -5.25 -33.99 -33.39
CA ARG A 536 -4.60 -34.03 -34.72
C ARG A 536 -4.73 -35.39 -35.37
N ASP A 537 -4.48 -36.46 -34.61
CA ASP A 537 -4.33 -37.80 -35.16
C ASP A 537 -5.68 -38.50 -35.37
N ASN A 538 -6.65 -38.28 -34.46
CA ASN A 538 -7.92 -39.01 -34.39
C ASN A 538 -9.17 -38.12 -34.46
N GLY A 539 -9.07 -36.81 -34.24
CA GLY A 539 -10.22 -35.92 -34.00
C GLY A 539 -10.96 -35.39 -35.24
N PHE A 540 -10.42 -35.56 -36.44
CA PHE A 540 -10.96 -34.89 -37.64
C PHE A 540 -12.37 -35.39 -38.03
N GLU A 541 -12.59 -36.71 -38.07
CA GLU A 541 -13.89 -37.27 -38.50
C GLU A 541 -15.01 -36.89 -37.53
N ALA A 542 -14.74 -36.98 -36.22
CA ALA A 542 -15.70 -36.60 -35.19
C ALA A 542 -16.08 -35.09 -35.24
N LEU A 543 -15.12 -34.22 -35.56
CA LEU A 543 -15.38 -32.81 -35.81
C LEU A 543 -16.28 -32.62 -37.03
N LEU A 544 -15.99 -33.34 -38.12
CA LEU A 544 -16.73 -33.24 -39.37
C LEU A 544 -18.18 -33.68 -39.22
N ASP A 545 -18.43 -34.75 -38.47
CA ASP A 545 -19.78 -35.23 -38.13
C ASP A 545 -20.59 -34.16 -37.36
N GLN A 546 -19.96 -33.48 -36.40
CA GLN A 546 -20.60 -32.38 -35.68
C GLN A 546 -20.97 -31.22 -36.62
N VAL A 547 -20.05 -30.86 -37.52
CA VAL A 547 -20.27 -29.81 -38.52
C VAL A 547 -21.41 -30.19 -39.48
N PHE A 548 -21.45 -31.42 -39.99
CA PHE A 548 -22.53 -31.90 -40.85
C PHE A 548 -23.88 -31.93 -40.14
N SER A 549 -23.92 -32.44 -38.90
CA SER A 549 -25.14 -32.43 -38.10
C SER A 549 -25.66 -31.02 -37.86
N PHE A 550 -24.77 -30.06 -37.58
CA PHE A 550 -25.16 -28.66 -37.37
C PHE A 550 -25.67 -28.02 -38.67
N CYS A 551 -24.96 -28.24 -39.79
CA CYS A 551 -25.38 -27.75 -41.10
C CYS A 551 -26.75 -28.31 -41.49
N GLY A 552 -27.00 -29.61 -41.29
CA GLY A 552 -28.29 -30.23 -41.55
C GLY A 552 -29.42 -29.65 -40.70
N LYS A 553 -29.16 -29.38 -39.41
CA LYS A 553 -30.15 -28.77 -38.49
C LYS A 553 -30.52 -27.33 -38.89
N HIS A 554 -29.61 -26.61 -39.55
CA HIS A 554 -29.77 -25.20 -39.91
C HIS A 554 -29.95 -24.95 -41.41
N ASP A 555 -30.14 -26.00 -42.21
CA ASP A 555 -30.33 -25.96 -43.66
C ASP A 555 -29.20 -25.21 -44.39
N ILE A 556 -27.96 -25.49 -43.96
CA ILE A 556 -26.73 -24.93 -44.54
C ILE A 556 -26.21 -25.90 -45.60
N LYS A 557 -25.95 -25.37 -46.80
CA LYS A 557 -25.44 -26.18 -47.92
C LYS A 557 -24.05 -26.72 -47.62
N VAL A 558 -23.93 -28.04 -47.60
CA VAL A 558 -22.66 -28.77 -47.44
C VAL A 558 -22.02 -29.00 -48.82
N PRO A 559 -20.75 -28.63 -49.05
CA PRO A 559 -20.02 -28.95 -50.27
C PRO A 559 -19.68 -30.43 -50.34
N SER A 560 -19.52 -30.99 -51.55
CA SER A 560 -19.00 -32.35 -51.70
C SER A 560 -17.51 -32.37 -51.35
N MET A 561 -17.12 -33.32 -50.49
CA MET A 561 -15.77 -33.41 -49.95
C MET A 561 -14.72 -33.81 -51.00
N ASP A 562 -15.17 -34.47 -52.08
CA ASP A 562 -14.34 -34.87 -53.21
C ASP A 562 -14.23 -33.79 -54.29
N ASP A 563 -15.00 -32.69 -54.16
CA ASP A 563 -14.95 -31.60 -55.14
C ASP A 563 -13.60 -30.89 -55.08
N ALA A 564 -13.19 -30.32 -56.22
CA ALA A 564 -12.01 -29.47 -56.29
C ALA A 564 -12.24 -28.20 -55.45
N TYR A 565 -11.33 -27.94 -54.51
CA TYR A 565 -11.30 -26.69 -53.77
C TYR A 565 -10.66 -25.59 -54.62
N VAL A 566 -11.31 -24.43 -54.70
CA VAL A 566 -10.83 -23.26 -55.43
C VAL A 566 -10.74 -22.09 -54.47
N ALA A 567 -9.51 -21.74 -54.06
CA ALA A 567 -9.27 -20.56 -53.23
C ALA A 567 -9.71 -19.28 -53.95
N GLN A 568 -10.54 -18.46 -53.29
CA GLN A 568 -11.14 -17.24 -53.87
C GLN A 568 -10.10 -16.22 -54.39
N TRP A 569 -8.85 -16.28 -53.91
CA TRP A 569 -7.78 -15.31 -54.21
C TRP A 569 -6.75 -15.79 -55.25
N ARG A 570 -6.87 -17.01 -55.80
CA ARG A 570 -5.94 -17.56 -56.80
C ARG A 570 -6.57 -17.63 -58.18
N SER A 571 -5.78 -17.32 -59.21
CA SER A 571 -6.19 -17.52 -60.61
C SER A 571 -6.53 -19.00 -60.84
N HIS A 572 -7.70 -19.27 -61.42
CA HIS A 572 -8.18 -20.62 -61.77
C HIS A 572 -7.18 -21.40 -62.66
N ARG A 573 -6.24 -20.70 -63.31
CA ARG A 573 -5.24 -21.29 -64.21
C ARG A 573 -3.97 -21.81 -63.50
N ARG A 574 -3.76 -21.50 -62.21
CA ARG A 574 -2.54 -21.87 -61.45
C ARG A 574 -2.81 -22.49 -60.07
N ALA A 575 -4.07 -22.79 -59.73
CA ALA A 575 -4.41 -23.38 -58.43
C ALA A 575 -4.09 -24.89 -58.41
N PRO A 576 -3.47 -25.41 -57.34
CA PRO A 576 -3.39 -26.86 -57.11
C PRO A 576 -4.81 -27.47 -57.13
N ARG A 577 -5.00 -28.61 -57.79
CA ARG A 577 -6.25 -29.39 -57.70
C ARG A 577 -6.26 -30.16 -56.38
N ILE A 578 -6.43 -29.47 -55.28
CA ILE A 578 -6.70 -30.10 -53.98
C ILE A 578 -8.20 -30.28 -53.81
N THR A 579 -8.61 -31.31 -53.09
CA THR A 579 -10.02 -31.56 -52.77
C THR A 579 -10.47 -30.72 -51.57
N GLN A 580 -11.77 -30.54 -51.40
CA GLN A 580 -12.35 -29.90 -50.20
C GLN A 580 -11.89 -30.59 -48.92
N ILE A 581 -11.87 -31.93 -48.89
CA ILE A 581 -11.40 -32.69 -47.74
C ILE A 581 -9.91 -32.43 -47.43
N HIS A 582 -9.07 -32.28 -48.46
CA HIS A 582 -7.65 -31.97 -48.27
C HIS A 582 -7.47 -30.58 -47.68
N HIS A 583 -8.20 -29.58 -48.18
CA HIS A 583 -8.15 -28.23 -47.66
C HIS A 583 -8.54 -28.17 -46.17
N TYR A 584 -9.70 -28.72 -45.80
CA TYR A 584 -10.16 -28.68 -44.41
C TYR A 584 -9.32 -29.55 -43.46
N ARG A 585 -8.87 -30.74 -43.91
CA ARG A 585 -8.08 -31.66 -43.08
C ARG A 585 -6.63 -31.24 -42.95
N VAL A 586 -5.97 -30.91 -44.06
CA VAL A 586 -4.52 -30.69 -44.09
C VAL A 586 -4.20 -29.21 -43.93
N ASP A 587 -4.73 -28.35 -44.79
CA ASP A 587 -4.37 -26.93 -44.83
C ASP A 587 -4.91 -26.13 -43.63
N ILE A 588 -6.02 -26.58 -43.04
CA ILE A 588 -6.63 -25.94 -41.87
C ILE A 588 -6.39 -26.78 -40.61
N PHE A 589 -7.04 -27.94 -40.48
CA PHE A 589 -7.10 -28.69 -39.23
C PHE A 589 -5.71 -29.15 -38.73
N ILE A 590 -4.97 -29.92 -39.53
CA ILE A 590 -3.63 -30.42 -39.15
C ILE A 590 -2.65 -29.25 -39.01
N GLN A 591 -2.57 -28.36 -40.00
CA GLN A 591 -1.61 -27.25 -39.99
C GLN A 591 -1.74 -26.38 -38.74
N ILE A 592 -2.97 -26.00 -38.36
CA ILE A 592 -3.17 -25.11 -37.22
C ILE A 592 -2.85 -25.82 -35.92
N ILE A 593 -3.23 -27.10 -35.76
CA ILE A 593 -2.87 -27.86 -34.55
C ILE A 593 -1.35 -28.02 -34.45
N GLU A 594 -0.66 -28.29 -35.55
CA GLU A 594 0.81 -28.35 -35.57
C GLU A 594 1.46 -27.04 -35.18
N TRP A 595 0.91 -25.90 -35.65
CA TRP A 595 1.39 -24.58 -35.21
C TRP A 595 1.17 -24.35 -33.72
N GLN A 596 0.03 -24.79 -33.15
CA GLN A 596 -0.21 -24.71 -31.71
C GLN A 596 0.79 -25.58 -30.92
N LEU A 597 1.01 -26.82 -31.36
CA LEU A 597 1.97 -27.74 -30.73
C LEU A 597 3.40 -27.19 -30.82
N ALA A 598 3.81 -26.65 -31.97
CA ALA A 598 5.11 -26.02 -32.16
C ALA A 598 5.29 -24.82 -31.22
N GLU A 599 4.26 -23.98 -31.07
CA GLU A 599 4.29 -22.84 -30.17
C GLU A 599 4.39 -23.27 -28.70
N LEU A 600 3.61 -24.28 -28.29
CA LEU A 600 3.71 -24.85 -26.94
C LEU A 600 5.08 -25.51 -26.69
N ASN A 601 5.68 -26.14 -27.69
CA ASN A 601 7.01 -26.76 -27.58
C ASN A 601 8.14 -25.72 -27.55
N HIS A 602 8.03 -24.64 -28.31
CA HIS A 602 8.99 -23.54 -28.27
C HIS A 602 9.00 -22.87 -26.89
N ARG A 603 7.81 -22.67 -26.31
CA ARG A 603 7.62 -22.03 -25.00
C ARG A 603 8.01 -22.92 -23.83
N PHE A 604 7.61 -24.19 -23.88
CA PHE A 604 7.89 -25.20 -22.85
C PHE A 604 8.88 -26.24 -23.38
N SER A 605 10.05 -25.79 -23.83
CA SER A 605 11.10 -26.68 -24.32
C SER A 605 11.78 -27.44 -23.18
N GLU A 606 12.35 -28.61 -23.48
CA GLU A 606 13.01 -29.48 -22.49
C GLU A 606 14.15 -28.76 -21.73
N VAL A 607 14.86 -27.85 -22.42
CA VAL A 607 15.95 -27.04 -21.84
C VAL A 607 15.42 -25.89 -20.97
N ASN A 608 14.32 -25.23 -21.37
CA ASN A 608 13.69 -24.17 -20.56
C ASN A 608 12.89 -24.74 -19.37
N THR A 609 12.57 -26.04 -19.41
CA THR A 609 11.81 -26.74 -18.37
C THR A 609 12.69 -27.48 -17.38
N GLU A 610 14.03 -27.50 -17.53
CA GLU A 610 14.94 -28.17 -16.58
C GLU A 610 14.70 -27.69 -15.14
N LEU A 611 14.55 -26.38 -14.93
CA LEU A 611 14.20 -25.78 -13.65
C LEU A 611 12.86 -26.31 -13.11
N LEU A 612 11.84 -26.40 -13.97
CA LEU A 612 10.49 -26.83 -13.61
C LEU A 612 10.42 -28.34 -13.33
N ILE A 613 11.18 -29.14 -14.09
CA ILE A 613 11.35 -30.58 -13.89
C ILE A 613 12.01 -30.85 -12.53
N CYS A 614 13.07 -30.09 -12.21
CA CYS A 614 13.73 -30.21 -10.93
C CYS A 614 12.81 -29.78 -9.77
N LEU A 615 12.03 -28.72 -9.96
CA LEU A 615 11.06 -28.24 -8.97
C LEU A 615 9.91 -29.23 -8.75
N ALA A 616 9.41 -29.89 -9.80
CA ALA A 616 8.38 -30.91 -9.70
C ALA A 616 8.78 -32.08 -8.78
N CYS A 617 10.08 -32.33 -8.60
CA CYS A 617 10.61 -33.34 -7.69
C CYS A 617 10.36 -33.04 -6.20
N LEU A 618 9.97 -31.80 -5.85
CA LEU A 618 9.54 -31.43 -4.49
C LEU A 618 8.08 -31.83 -4.19
N SER A 619 7.31 -32.24 -5.20
CA SER A 619 5.89 -32.51 -5.04
C SER A 619 5.61 -33.64 -4.04
N PRO A 620 4.73 -33.43 -3.05
CA PRO A 620 4.31 -34.48 -2.12
C PRO A 620 3.29 -35.45 -2.73
N ASN A 621 2.77 -35.16 -3.93
CA ASN A 621 1.71 -35.95 -4.56
C ASN A 621 2.11 -37.43 -4.68
N ASP A 622 1.12 -38.31 -4.49
CA ASP A 622 1.27 -39.76 -4.59
C ASP A 622 2.44 -40.31 -3.76
N SER A 623 2.56 -39.80 -2.52
CA SER A 623 3.63 -40.17 -1.59
C SER A 623 5.04 -39.85 -2.13
N PHE A 624 5.21 -38.65 -2.69
CA PHE A 624 6.46 -38.15 -3.24
C PHE A 624 7.01 -39.02 -4.38
N ILE A 625 6.15 -39.51 -5.28
CA ILE A 625 6.57 -40.38 -6.39
C ILE A 625 7.57 -39.67 -7.33
N ALA A 626 7.41 -38.36 -7.51
CA ALA A 626 8.24 -37.53 -8.38
C ALA A 626 9.64 -37.24 -7.80
N PHE A 627 9.91 -37.63 -6.55
CA PHE A 627 11.18 -37.31 -5.88
C PHE A 627 12.39 -37.90 -6.61
N ASP A 628 13.32 -37.03 -6.97
CA ASP A 628 14.59 -37.38 -7.59
C ASP A 628 15.70 -36.55 -6.95
N LYS A 629 16.62 -37.24 -6.26
CA LYS A 629 17.72 -36.62 -5.51
C LYS A 629 18.64 -35.80 -6.42
N GLN A 630 18.99 -36.32 -7.60
CA GLN A 630 19.95 -35.65 -8.49
C GLN A 630 19.34 -34.40 -9.10
N LYS A 631 18.06 -34.45 -9.48
CA LYS A 631 17.35 -33.27 -9.98
C LYS A 631 17.19 -32.18 -8.92
N LEU A 632 17.01 -32.54 -7.64
CA LEU A 632 16.96 -31.55 -6.56
C LEU A 632 18.33 -30.92 -6.25
N LEU A 633 19.43 -31.66 -6.39
CA LEU A 633 20.78 -31.09 -6.33
C LEU A 633 21.00 -30.15 -7.50
N ARG A 634 20.61 -30.55 -8.70
CA ARG A 634 20.64 -29.71 -9.90
C ARG A 634 19.82 -28.44 -9.71
N PHE A 635 18.68 -28.50 -9.01
CA PHE A 635 17.90 -27.32 -8.66
C PHE A 635 18.71 -26.32 -7.81
N ALA A 636 19.43 -26.82 -6.80
CA ALA A 636 20.24 -26.01 -5.91
C ALA A 636 21.40 -25.32 -6.64
N GLU A 637 21.97 -25.95 -7.68
CA GLU A 637 23.04 -25.37 -8.50
C GLU A 637 22.63 -24.11 -9.27
N PHE A 638 21.32 -23.90 -9.53
CA PHE A 638 20.84 -22.65 -10.13
C PHE A 638 20.96 -21.44 -9.17
N TYR A 639 21.22 -21.69 -7.87
CA TYR A 639 21.27 -20.70 -6.81
C TYR A 639 22.64 -20.72 -6.09
N PRO A 640 23.74 -20.39 -6.79
CA PRO A 640 25.10 -20.51 -6.24
C PRO A 640 25.43 -19.52 -5.12
N GLN A 641 24.60 -18.49 -4.91
CA GLN A 641 24.75 -17.55 -3.79
C GLN A 641 24.10 -18.09 -2.51
N GLU A 642 23.11 -18.98 -2.65
CA GLU A 642 22.37 -19.59 -1.56
C GLU A 642 22.97 -20.94 -1.15
N PHE A 643 23.55 -21.66 -2.11
CA PHE A 643 24.16 -22.96 -1.90
C PHE A 643 25.65 -22.92 -2.27
N THR A 644 26.50 -22.86 -1.25
CA THR A 644 27.94 -23.07 -1.47
C THR A 644 28.21 -24.54 -1.82
N PRO A 645 29.39 -24.89 -2.37
CA PRO A 645 29.75 -26.29 -2.63
C PRO A 645 29.64 -27.18 -1.38
N ARG A 646 29.89 -26.62 -0.19
CA ARG A 646 29.70 -27.32 1.08
C ARG A 646 28.22 -27.55 1.41
N ASP A 647 27.37 -26.56 1.14
CA ASP A 647 25.93 -26.67 1.36
C ASP A 647 25.28 -27.69 0.43
N LEU A 648 25.78 -27.83 -0.81
CA LEU A 648 25.31 -28.86 -1.73
C LEU A 648 25.56 -30.27 -1.19
N LEU A 649 26.74 -30.52 -0.59
CA LEU A 649 27.03 -31.79 0.09
C LEU A 649 26.09 -32.03 1.29
N ALA A 650 25.86 -30.99 2.10
CA ALA A 650 24.95 -31.10 3.24
C ALA A 650 23.49 -31.32 2.82
N LEU A 651 23.04 -30.65 1.75
CA LEU A 651 21.74 -30.86 1.12
C LEU A 651 21.63 -32.30 0.60
N GLU A 652 22.69 -32.81 -0.03
CA GLU A 652 22.74 -34.17 -0.54
C GLU A 652 22.45 -35.22 0.55
N ASP A 653 23.11 -35.08 1.70
CA ASP A 653 22.91 -35.94 2.86
C ASP A 653 21.50 -35.77 3.45
N GLN A 654 21.05 -34.52 3.56
CA GLN A 654 19.75 -34.17 4.13
C GLN A 654 18.58 -34.71 3.29
N LEU A 655 18.68 -34.71 1.96
CA LEU A 655 17.65 -35.21 1.04
C LEU A 655 17.33 -36.69 1.25
N GLY A 656 18.34 -37.51 1.56
CA GLY A 656 18.15 -38.94 1.83
C GLY A 656 17.33 -39.20 3.11
N ILE A 657 17.65 -38.47 4.19
CA ILE A 657 16.91 -38.57 5.46
C ILE A 657 15.51 -37.97 5.32
N TYR A 658 15.40 -36.84 4.62
CA TYR A 658 14.15 -36.14 4.35
C TYR A 658 13.12 -37.07 3.69
N ILE A 659 13.45 -37.71 2.56
CA ILE A 659 12.45 -38.49 1.81
C ILE A 659 11.97 -39.72 2.61
N HIS A 660 12.88 -40.35 3.36
CA HIS A 660 12.51 -41.46 4.24
C HIS A 660 11.55 -41.00 5.35
N HIS A 661 11.84 -39.86 5.98
CA HIS A 661 10.98 -39.28 7.02
C HIS A 661 9.59 -38.90 6.48
N MET A 662 9.53 -38.29 5.29
CA MET A 662 8.28 -37.86 4.67
C MET A 662 7.40 -39.05 4.27
N ARG A 663 7.98 -40.12 3.71
CA ARG A 663 7.23 -41.31 3.27
C ARG A 663 6.77 -42.21 4.42
N THR A 664 7.46 -42.21 5.56
CA THR A 664 7.12 -43.08 6.70
C THR A 664 6.03 -42.50 7.60
N ARG A 665 5.77 -41.19 7.55
CA ARG A 665 4.79 -40.52 8.40
C ARG A 665 3.47 -40.31 7.69
N SER A 666 2.40 -40.86 8.26
CA SER A 666 1.04 -40.73 7.74
C SER A 666 0.58 -39.27 7.59
N GLU A 667 1.11 -38.36 8.40
CA GLU A 667 0.81 -36.92 8.36
C GLU A 667 1.16 -36.24 7.02
N PHE A 668 2.05 -36.84 6.21
CA PHE A 668 2.48 -36.31 4.91
C PHE A 668 1.87 -37.08 3.72
N SER A 669 1.18 -38.20 3.97
CA SER A 669 0.69 -39.11 2.92
C SER A 669 -0.42 -38.55 2.03
N GLN A 670 -1.19 -37.56 2.53
CA GLN A 670 -2.35 -36.98 1.83
C GLN A 670 -2.11 -35.52 1.40
N LEU A 671 -0.88 -35.03 1.50
CA LEU A 671 -0.56 -33.65 1.11
C LEU A 671 -0.61 -33.51 -0.41
N LYS A 672 -1.27 -32.45 -0.88
CA LYS A 672 -1.31 -32.08 -2.30
C LYS A 672 -0.62 -30.74 -2.51
N GLY A 673 0.33 -30.72 -3.43
CA GLY A 673 1.07 -29.53 -3.81
C GLY A 673 2.12 -29.06 -2.78
N ILE A 674 3.14 -28.38 -3.29
CA ILE A 674 4.30 -27.92 -2.51
C ILE A 674 3.94 -26.86 -1.45
N GLY A 675 2.87 -26.10 -1.63
CA GLY A 675 2.40 -25.12 -0.64
C GLY A 675 1.80 -25.76 0.62
N ALA A 676 1.12 -26.89 0.49
CA ALA A 676 0.65 -27.66 1.64
C ALA A 676 1.81 -28.29 2.41
N LEU A 677 2.82 -28.78 1.68
CA LEU A 677 4.07 -29.30 2.24
C LEU A 677 4.80 -28.24 3.07
N ALA A 678 4.99 -27.02 2.54
CA ALA A 678 5.69 -25.95 3.27
C ALA A 678 5.01 -25.62 4.60
N ARG A 679 3.68 -25.42 4.58
CA ARG A 679 2.92 -25.17 5.80
C ARG A 679 3.04 -26.31 6.81
N LYS A 680 2.98 -27.57 6.34
CA LYS A 680 3.09 -28.74 7.23
C LYS A 680 4.50 -28.87 7.83
N MET A 681 5.54 -28.59 7.05
CA MET A 681 6.93 -28.56 7.55
C MET A 681 7.13 -27.47 8.59
N VAL A 682 6.46 -26.32 8.47
CA VAL A 682 6.50 -25.28 9.49
C VAL A 682 5.75 -25.70 10.75
N GLU A 683 4.51 -26.19 10.61
CA GLU A 683 3.65 -26.68 11.70
C GLU A 683 4.38 -27.72 12.57
N LYS A 684 5.13 -28.63 11.94
CA LYS A 684 5.85 -29.72 12.61
C LYS A 684 7.29 -29.36 13.02
N GLY A 685 7.72 -28.11 12.80
CA GLY A 685 9.09 -27.66 13.12
C GLY A 685 10.19 -28.24 12.21
N LEU A 686 9.82 -28.99 11.18
CA LEU A 686 10.74 -29.69 10.28
C LEU A 686 11.52 -28.75 9.36
N HIS A 687 11.04 -27.52 9.13
CA HIS A 687 11.76 -26.47 8.42
C HIS A 687 13.15 -26.15 9.04
N ARG A 688 13.36 -26.44 10.33
CA ARG A 688 14.65 -26.28 11.01
C ARG A 688 15.56 -27.50 10.85
N THR A 689 14.96 -28.69 10.87
CA THR A 689 15.67 -29.97 10.72
C THR A 689 16.12 -30.19 9.28
N PHE A 690 15.24 -29.88 8.32
CA PHE A 690 15.45 -29.99 6.89
C PHE A 690 15.60 -28.59 6.26
N ASN A 691 16.50 -27.78 6.82
CA ASN A 691 16.68 -26.37 6.45
C ASN A 691 17.03 -26.15 4.96
N TYR A 692 17.92 -26.96 4.38
CA TYR A 692 18.29 -26.85 2.96
C TYR A 692 17.15 -27.30 2.03
N VAL A 693 16.43 -28.37 2.40
CA VAL A 693 15.24 -28.79 1.65
C VAL A 693 14.13 -27.74 1.74
N TYR A 694 13.92 -27.15 2.92
CA TYR A 694 12.95 -26.08 3.11
C TYR A 694 13.34 -24.80 2.36
N LEU A 695 14.64 -24.52 2.22
CA LEU A 695 15.16 -23.43 1.39
C LEU A 695 14.82 -23.65 -0.09
N LEU A 696 15.06 -24.86 -0.63
CA LEU A 696 14.63 -25.20 -2.01
C LEU A 696 13.12 -25.04 -2.17
N LEU A 697 12.34 -25.52 -1.20
CA LEU A 697 10.89 -25.39 -1.21
C LEU A 697 10.44 -23.93 -1.20
N THR A 698 11.12 -23.08 -0.42
CA THR A 698 10.84 -21.63 -0.37
C THR A 698 11.17 -20.97 -1.70
N LEU A 699 12.33 -21.26 -2.29
CA LEU A 699 12.72 -20.74 -3.60
C LEU A 699 11.70 -21.13 -4.69
N ALA A 700 11.26 -22.39 -4.68
CA ALA A 700 10.25 -22.90 -5.58
C ALA A 700 8.90 -22.17 -5.45
N LEU A 701 8.42 -21.96 -4.23
CA LEU A 701 7.15 -21.29 -3.95
C LEU A 701 7.16 -19.78 -4.27
N THR A 702 8.33 -19.15 -4.14
CA THR A 702 8.53 -17.74 -4.48
C THR A 702 8.45 -17.50 -5.99
N LEU A 703 8.73 -18.50 -6.84
CA LEU A 703 8.64 -18.32 -8.28
C LEU A 703 7.17 -18.09 -8.72
N PRO A 704 6.92 -17.06 -9.54
CA PRO A 704 5.59 -16.77 -10.05
C PRO A 704 5.21 -17.74 -11.17
N VAL A 705 3.98 -18.26 -11.13
CA VAL A 705 3.39 -19.10 -12.19
C VAL A 705 2.37 -18.33 -13.02
N ALA A 706 1.67 -17.39 -12.38
CA ALA A 706 0.54 -16.65 -12.92
C ALA A 706 0.62 -15.18 -12.54
N THR A 707 0.20 -14.27 -13.42
CA THR A 707 0.05 -12.82 -13.15
C THR A 707 -1.36 -12.42 -12.70
N ALA A 708 -2.22 -13.38 -12.33
CA ALA A 708 -3.64 -13.12 -12.05
C ALA A 708 -3.91 -12.14 -10.88
N SER A 709 -2.97 -11.99 -9.94
CA SER A 709 -3.08 -10.95 -8.92
C SER A 709 -2.96 -9.55 -9.50
N VAL A 710 -2.20 -9.39 -10.59
CA VAL A 710 -2.08 -8.12 -11.29
C VAL A 710 -3.35 -7.79 -12.08
N GLU A 711 -3.99 -8.79 -12.71
CA GLU A 711 -5.28 -8.60 -13.39
C GLU A 711 -6.41 -8.11 -12.45
N ARG A 712 -6.40 -8.57 -11.20
CA ARG A 712 -7.33 -8.05 -10.17
C ARG A 712 -7.05 -6.59 -9.84
N ALA A 713 -5.78 -6.17 -9.84
CA ALA A 713 -5.43 -4.78 -9.63
C ALA A 713 -6.01 -3.87 -10.72
N PHE A 714 -6.00 -4.32 -11.99
CA PHE A 714 -6.66 -3.58 -13.07
C PHE A 714 -8.19 -3.58 -12.98
N SER A 715 -8.79 -4.66 -12.48
CA SER A 715 -10.23 -4.67 -12.20
C SER A 715 -10.58 -3.65 -11.11
N ALA A 716 -9.77 -3.56 -10.05
CA ALA A 716 -9.90 -2.54 -9.01
C ALA A 716 -9.62 -1.12 -9.56
N MET A 717 -8.69 -0.98 -10.51
CA MET A 717 -8.42 0.28 -11.18
C MET A 717 -9.65 0.83 -11.90
N ASN A 718 -10.51 0.00 -12.49
CA ASN A 718 -11.75 0.49 -13.10
C ASN A 718 -12.79 0.99 -12.07
N VAL A 719 -12.76 0.48 -10.84
CA VAL A 719 -13.58 0.99 -9.73
C VAL A 719 -13.02 2.32 -9.24
N ILE A 720 -11.69 2.40 -9.10
CA ILE A 720 -11.04 3.63 -8.64
C ILE A 720 -11.10 4.70 -9.75
N LYS A 721 -10.54 4.47 -10.92
CA LYS A 721 -10.55 5.41 -12.05
C LYS A 721 -11.66 5.08 -13.04
N GLY A 722 -12.90 5.43 -12.69
CA GLY A 722 -14.07 5.27 -13.55
C GLY A 722 -14.29 6.43 -14.55
N PRO A 723 -15.30 6.33 -15.45
CA PRO A 723 -15.63 7.38 -16.42
C PRO A 723 -15.89 8.76 -15.78
N LEU A 724 -16.53 8.77 -14.61
CA LEU A 724 -16.83 9.98 -13.84
C LEU A 724 -15.62 10.48 -13.03
N ARG A 725 -14.56 9.68 -12.88
CA ARG A 725 -13.34 9.99 -12.10
C ARG A 725 -12.07 9.76 -12.93
N ASN A 726 -12.04 10.28 -14.15
CA ASN A 726 -10.92 10.03 -15.08
C ASN A 726 -9.74 11.01 -14.93
N ARG A 727 -9.92 12.18 -14.28
CA ARG A 727 -8.87 13.20 -14.07
C ARG A 727 -8.01 12.99 -12.81
N MET A 728 -7.74 11.73 -12.45
CA MET A 728 -6.86 11.42 -11.31
C MET A 728 -5.39 11.52 -11.73
N GLY A 729 -4.56 12.14 -10.90
CA GLY A 729 -3.11 12.12 -11.08
C GLY A 729 -2.52 10.76 -10.71
N ASP A 730 -1.40 10.39 -11.32
CA ASP A 730 -0.86 9.02 -11.27
C ASP A 730 -0.49 8.58 -9.84
N GLN A 731 0.14 9.46 -9.05
CA GLN A 731 0.45 9.17 -7.63
C GLN A 731 -0.82 8.93 -6.80
N TRP A 732 -1.83 9.80 -6.96
CA TRP A 732 -3.08 9.69 -6.21
C TRP A 732 -3.85 8.42 -6.58
N LEU A 733 -3.80 8.01 -7.86
CA LEU A 733 -4.36 6.75 -8.31
C LEU A 733 -3.64 5.56 -7.66
N SER A 734 -2.31 5.56 -7.69
CA SER A 734 -1.47 4.50 -7.11
C SER A 734 -1.70 4.35 -5.61
N ASP A 735 -1.65 5.46 -4.86
CA ASP A 735 -1.85 5.48 -3.42
C ASP A 735 -3.27 5.00 -3.04
N SER A 736 -4.29 5.44 -3.79
CA SER A 736 -5.68 5.02 -3.55
C SER A 736 -5.89 3.53 -3.85
N LEU A 737 -5.29 3.03 -4.93
CA LEU A 737 -5.41 1.63 -5.32
C LEU A 737 -4.72 0.71 -4.35
N LEU A 738 -3.53 1.07 -3.88
CA LEU A 738 -2.79 0.29 -2.90
C LEU A 738 -3.63 0.05 -1.65
N VAL A 739 -4.14 1.12 -1.05
CA VAL A 739 -4.93 1.03 0.17
C VAL A 739 -6.25 0.30 -0.08
N TYR A 740 -6.84 0.45 -1.28
CA TYR A 740 -8.07 -0.25 -1.65
C TYR A 740 -7.85 -1.74 -1.94
N ILE A 741 -6.70 -2.17 -2.44
CA ILE A 741 -6.43 -3.59 -2.70
C ILE A 741 -5.98 -4.28 -1.41
N GLU A 742 -5.08 -3.66 -0.67
CA GLU A 742 -4.47 -4.20 0.56
C GLU A 742 -5.21 -3.72 1.82
N LYS A 743 -6.54 -3.78 1.81
CA LYS A 743 -7.39 -3.33 2.93
C LYS A 743 -7.11 -4.11 4.21
N ASP A 744 -6.81 -5.40 4.09
CA ASP A 744 -6.47 -6.29 5.20
C ASP A 744 -5.22 -5.79 5.94
N VAL A 745 -4.20 -5.35 5.20
CA VAL A 745 -3.00 -4.74 5.77
C VAL A 745 -3.30 -3.36 6.35
N PHE A 746 -3.99 -2.50 5.58
CA PHE A 746 -4.26 -1.12 5.97
C PHE A 746 -5.10 -0.98 7.26
N VAL A 747 -6.04 -1.90 7.49
CA VAL A 747 -6.86 -1.93 8.71
C VAL A 747 -5.99 -2.16 9.95
N CYS A 748 -4.90 -2.91 9.83
CA CYS A 748 -3.98 -3.21 10.93
C CYS A 748 -3.06 -2.03 11.30
N ILE A 749 -3.02 -0.97 10.50
CA ILE A 749 -2.17 0.21 10.75
C ILE A 749 -2.92 1.18 11.65
N ASP A 750 -2.28 1.56 12.74
CA ASP A 750 -2.81 2.50 13.71
C ASP A 750 -2.79 3.94 13.18
N ASN A 751 -3.76 4.74 13.63
CA ASN A 751 -3.88 6.14 13.24
C ASN A 751 -2.65 6.96 13.69
N GLU A 752 -2.01 6.61 14.81
CA GLU A 752 -0.84 7.35 15.33
C GLU A 752 0.35 7.29 14.38
N THR A 753 0.64 6.12 13.83
CA THR A 753 1.71 5.90 12.87
C THR A 753 1.49 6.74 11.61
N ILE A 754 0.26 6.74 11.08
CA ILE A 754 -0.10 7.54 9.89
C ILE A 754 -0.01 9.04 10.19
N MET A 755 -0.52 9.47 11.35
CA MET A 755 -0.49 10.87 11.76
C MET A 755 0.95 11.38 11.92
N ARG A 756 1.84 10.62 12.57
CA ARG A 756 3.28 10.96 12.66
C ARG A 756 3.93 11.04 11.29
N ARG A 757 3.66 10.08 10.39
CA ARG A 757 4.16 10.11 9.01
C ARG A 757 3.71 11.39 8.31
N PHE A 758 2.43 11.73 8.40
CA PHE A 758 1.86 12.93 7.80
C PHE A 758 2.47 14.23 8.32
N GLN A 759 2.84 14.30 9.62
CA GLN A 759 3.60 15.43 10.19
C GLN A 759 5.03 15.51 9.66
N ASN A 760 5.70 14.36 9.53
CA ASN A 760 7.10 14.32 9.09
C ASN A 760 7.29 14.62 7.60
N MET A 761 6.22 14.60 6.80
CA MET A 761 6.31 14.88 5.36
C MET A 761 6.72 16.33 5.07
N LYS A 762 6.16 17.30 5.81
CA LYS A 762 6.32 18.74 5.57
C LYS A 762 6.01 19.52 6.84
N THR A 763 6.62 20.70 7.02
CA THR A 763 6.28 21.60 8.12
C THR A 763 4.84 22.11 8.00
N ARG A 764 4.04 21.96 9.05
CA ARG A 764 2.63 22.36 9.11
C ARG A 764 2.36 23.29 10.29
N ARG A 765 1.29 24.09 10.20
CA ARG A 765 0.90 25.04 11.25
C ARG A 765 0.49 24.35 12.56
N GLY A 766 -0.17 23.19 12.47
CA GLY A 766 -0.43 22.32 13.61
C GLY A 766 0.68 21.29 13.73
N GLN A 767 1.09 20.99 14.96
CA GLN A 767 2.12 20.01 15.31
C GLN A 767 1.58 19.08 16.40
N LEU A 768 1.94 17.80 16.35
CA LEU A 768 1.51 16.78 17.32
C LEU A 768 2.36 16.80 18.58
#